data_AF-A0A962QMZ6-F1
#
_entry.id   AF-A0A962QMZ6-F1
#
_cell.length_a   1.000
_cell.length_b   1.000
_cell.length_c   1.000
_cell.angle_alpha   90.00
_cell.angle_beta   90.00
_cell.angle_gamma   90.00
#
_symmetry.space_group_name_H-M   'P 1'
#
loop_
_entity.id
_entity.type
_entity.pdbx_description
1 polymer ?
#
loop_
_entity_poly.entity_id
_entity_poly.type
_entity_poly.pdbx_seq_one_letter_code
_entity_poly.pdbx_strand_id
1 'polypeptide(L)'
;MPAFERLSTQFLDDNGDPLLNGKLYVGVYGLDPVANPITIYSDAALTTPLANPQTLDSFGRPSNDIYISSDFSYKVTDVDDVQIELKDVDFTTEADEVYFDANVTGSVQRTLQSRLSDVISVRDFGAVGDGTTDDTAAIQAAIDYIRSNYNSSTRSYPGALDLAGKTYKVTSSIDATLFRSPGFELRNGALLGACTGKIVLDLAGCNDVTLRDFKVVGDTTNIPAVGIYFGRCSISGSFSACASMKLFNCRSNGRFSKAAVVNFASEVSTQVGCFWINTSRSLDAYTYINVFHADTLDDYISGLTSDYQTLPVSANGGQSNTLHNMSQTQIQRHSEVVIPITSISKANPAVVTVSPSELSASELANGDKVYFAGIGGMTELSYASYSVANLNAGAGTFELSGIDSTSYGTFTSGTVRNQTGPAILLSGTQRMVIEATYVLAYGSPPFVIDLQPGSIRSCRFDCHCEPSPARVIDLHYTSAGYSVIQGLKLDLLNANQTIQDEFIGITGGGKVRIDNPIVEVASLAAAPANKVFYPPADFILRDADINVPLEAALNDPDDFAEFSGQTYAPDTQRKKYYGVVHIFMESGGESLNKVGLRWNGSRYVGWDDADGLERAFLHNQVVSSAVFNDISSNVNTFGKFQGKFVWDASTSKPVFSSGSTPGHAWIYADGTTAYTPS
;
A
#
# COMPACT_ATOMS: atom_id res chain seq x y z
N MET A 1 -47.67 -10.43 21.92
CA MET A 1 -48.63 -11.14 22.79
C MET A 1 -47.80 -12.00 23.73
N PRO A 2 -48.11 -12.12 25.03
CA PRO A 2 -47.41 -13.09 25.88
C PRO A 2 -47.61 -14.48 25.25
N ALA A 3 -46.51 -15.21 25.05
CA ALA A 3 -46.58 -16.57 24.54
C ALA A 3 -47.28 -17.43 25.61
N PHE A 4 -48.36 -18.12 25.22
CA PHE A 4 -49.02 -19.10 26.05
C PHE A 4 -49.37 -20.32 25.19
N GLU A 5 -49.40 -21.50 25.77
CA GLU A 5 -49.93 -22.70 25.14
C GLU A 5 -51.26 -23.09 25.77
N ARG A 6 -52.19 -23.54 24.93
CA ARG A 6 -53.49 -24.06 25.35
C ARG A 6 -53.42 -25.57 25.43
N LEU A 7 -53.37 -26.11 26.65
CA LEU A 7 -53.37 -27.55 26.87
C LEU A 7 -54.81 -28.07 26.84
N SER A 8 -55.28 -28.52 25.66
CA SER A 8 -56.61 -29.11 25.43
C SER A 8 -56.55 -30.58 25.00
N THR A 9 -55.49 -31.28 25.41
CA THR A 9 -55.18 -32.66 25.01
C THR A 9 -56.16 -33.66 25.63
N GLN A 10 -56.48 -34.70 24.87
CA GLN A 10 -57.24 -35.87 25.35
C GLN A 10 -56.24 -36.93 25.83
N PHE A 11 -56.42 -37.40 27.06
CA PHE A 11 -55.59 -38.44 27.67
C PHE A 11 -56.37 -39.76 27.74
N LEU A 12 -55.69 -40.85 27.38
CA LEU A 12 -56.24 -42.19 27.28
C LEU A 12 -55.47 -43.13 28.20
N ASP A 13 -56.09 -44.22 28.63
CA ASP A 13 -55.43 -45.31 29.35
C ASP A 13 -54.67 -46.25 28.39
N ASP A 14 -53.99 -47.26 28.94
CA ASP A 14 -53.22 -48.23 28.16
C ASP A 14 -54.08 -49.10 27.22
N ASN A 15 -55.40 -49.13 27.41
CA ASN A 15 -56.35 -49.81 26.53
C ASN A 15 -56.90 -48.88 25.42
N GLY A 16 -56.54 -47.59 25.46
CA GLY A 16 -57.02 -46.56 24.54
C GLY A 16 -58.36 -45.94 24.93
N ASP A 17 -58.89 -46.22 26.13
CA ASP A 17 -60.12 -45.64 26.64
C ASP A 17 -59.85 -44.27 27.30
N PRO A 18 -60.79 -43.30 27.25
CA PRO A 18 -60.59 -42.01 27.91
C PRO A 18 -60.42 -42.10 29.42
N LEU A 19 -59.44 -41.39 29.97
CA LEU A 19 -59.15 -41.34 31.41
C LEU A 19 -60.19 -40.50 32.18
N LEU A 20 -61.37 -41.07 32.41
CA LEU A 20 -62.42 -40.46 33.22
C LEU A 20 -61.96 -40.29 34.68
N ASN A 21 -62.12 -39.08 35.23
CA ASN A 21 -61.75 -38.71 36.61
C ASN A 21 -60.25 -38.80 36.94
N GLY A 22 -59.38 -38.96 35.94
CA GLY A 22 -57.95 -38.80 36.11
C GLY A 22 -57.57 -37.37 36.50
N LYS A 23 -56.32 -37.15 36.93
CA LYS A 23 -55.81 -35.84 37.32
C LYS A 23 -54.65 -35.43 36.41
N LEU A 24 -54.69 -34.20 35.93
CA LEU A 24 -53.63 -33.53 35.20
C LEU A 24 -52.93 -32.54 36.12
N TYR A 25 -51.71 -32.86 36.50
CA TYR A 25 -50.80 -32.00 37.25
C TYR A 25 -49.91 -31.24 36.27
N VAL A 26 -49.73 -29.94 36.49
CA VAL A 26 -48.82 -29.10 35.69
C VAL A 26 -47.78 -28.49 36.62
N GLY A 27 -46.51 -28.58 36.31
CA GLY A 27 -45.46 -28.14 37.22
C GLY A 27 -44.25 -27.56 36.53
N VAL A 28 -43.26 -27.23 37.35
CA VAL A 28 -41.98 -26.67 36.91
C VAL A 28 -41.32 -27.63 35.94
N TYR A 29 -40.89 -27.12 34.78
CA TYR A 29 -40.19 -27.89 33.75
C TYR A 29 -39.03 -28.73 34.31
N GLY A 30 -38.95 -29.99 33.91
CA GLY A 30 -37.92 -30.96 34.29
C GLY A 30 -38.01 -31.48 35.73
N LEU A 31 -39.04 -31.09 36.50
CA LEU A 31 -39.29 -31.55 37.87
C LEU A 31 -40.62 -32.30 37.96
N ASP A 32 -40.79 -33.10 39.02
CA ASP A 32 -42.07 -33.78 39.26
C ASP A 32 -43.22 -32.76 39.43
N PRO A 33 -44.26 -32.78 38.57
CA PRO A 33 -45.32 -31.79 38.59
C PRO A 33 -46.17 -31.79 39.86
N VAL A 34 -46.26 -32.94 40.54
CA VAL A 34 -47.04 -33.07 41.79
C VAL A 34 -46.33 -32.36 42.94
N ALA A 35 -45.02 -32.52 43.04
CA ALA A 35 -44.21 -31.87 44.08
C ALA A 35 -43.93 -30.39 43.78
N ASN A 36 -43.96 -29.98 42.51
CA ASN A 36 -43.57 -28.64 42.07
C ASN A 36 -44.65 -28.00 41.17
N PRO A 37 -45.88 -27.79 41.65
CA PRO A 37 -46.97 -27.27 40.82
C PRO A 37 -46.75 -25.80 40.46
N ILE A 38 -47.15 -25.41 39.24
CA ILE A 38 -47.18 -24.00 38.80
C ILE A 38 -48.60 -23.45 38.79
N THR A 39 -48.73 -22.12 38.77
CA THR A 39 -50.04 -21.48 38.55
C THR A 39 -50.42 -21.62 37.08
N ILE A 40 -51.63 -22.10 36.83
CA ILE A 40 -52.22 -22.25 35.51
C ILE A 40 -53.48 -21.38 35.39
N TYR A 41 -53.87 -20.97 34.18
CA TYR A 41 -54.92 -19.97 33.99
C TYR A 41 -56.01 -20.45 33.02
N SER A 42 -57.22 -19.90 33.14
CA SER A 42 -58.34 -20.19 32.22
C SER A 42 -58.42 -19.23 31.04
N ASP A 43 -57.56 -18.22 30.98
CA ASP A 43 -57.55 -17.21 29.93
C ASP A 43 -56.14 -16.89 29.44
N ALA A 44 -56.07 -16.55 28.15
CA ALA A 44 -54.87 -16.13 27.44
C ALA A 44 -54.19 -14.87 28.01
N ALA A 45 -54.91 -14.04 28.76
CA ALA A 45 -54.33 -12.86 29.42
C ALA A 45 -53.66 -13.21 30.75
N LEU A 46 -53.72 -14.47 31.18
CA LEU A 46 -53.12 -14.99 32.41
C LEU A 46 -53.66 -14.28 33.67
N THR A 47 -54.96 -13.97 33.67
CA THR A 47 -55.58 -13.16 34.73
C THR A 47 -56.43 -13.95 35.71
N THR A 48 -56.95 -15.12 35.30
CA THR A 48 -57.86 -15.95 36.09
C THR A 48 -57.20 -17.30 36.40
N PRO A 49 -56.65 -17.49 37.62
CA PRO A 49 -56.02 -18.75 38.00
C PRO A 49 -57.00 -19.92 38.07
N LEU A 50 -56.54 -21.10 37.68
CA LEU A 50 -57.21 -22.39 37.85
C LEU A 50 -56.57 -23.19 38.97
N ALA A 51 -57.35 -24.12 39.55
CA ALA A 51 -56.82 -25.10 40.49
C ALA A 51 -55.82 -26.03 39.79
N ASN A 52 -54.81 -26.52 40.50
CA ASN A 52 -53.84 -27.48 39.97
C ASN A 52 -53.67 -28.59 41.02
N PRO A 53 -54.02 -29.86 40.72
CA PRO A 53 -54.34 -30.43 39.40
C PRO A 53 -55.74 -30.07 38.86
N GLN A 54 -55.93 -30.31 37.56
CA GLN A 54 -57.23 -30.33 36.88
C GLN A 54 -57.77 -31.76 36.77
N THR A 55 -59.07 -31.96 36.96
CA THR A 55 -59.73 -33.26 36.77
C THR A 55 -60.15 -33.46 35.31
N LEU A 56 -59.97 -34.69 34.81
CA LEU A 56 -60.34 -35.10 33.47
C LEU A 56 -61.81 -35.55 33.38
N ASP A 57 -62.50 -35.13 32.32
CA ASP A 57 -63.90 -35.44 32.06
C ASP A 57 -64.10 -36.85 31.43
N SER A 58 -65.34 -37.18 31.04
CA SER A 58 -65.65 -38.47 30.39
C SER A 58 -65.00 -38.67 29.02
N PHE A 59 -64.43 -37.62 28.45
CA PHE A 59 -63.63 -37.69 27.22
C PHE A 59 -62.13 -37.67 27.52
N GLY A 60 -61.70 -37.74 28.78
CA GLY A 60 -60.28 -37.71 29.16
C GLY A 60 -59.64 -36.34 28.95
N ARG A 61 -60.42 -35.25 28.95
CA ARG A 61 -59.94 -33.88 28.73
C ARG A 61 -60.06 -33.06 30.01
N PRO A 62 -59.16 -32.09 30.27
CA PRO A 62 -59.31 -31.18 31.38
C PRO A 62 -60.59 -30.36 31.23
N SER A 63 -61.24 -30.08 32.36
CA SER A 63 -62.53 -29.37 32.39
C SER A 63 -62.47 -27.91 31.93
N ASN A 64 -61.26 -27.34 31.85
CA ASN A 64 -61.00 -25.98 31.39
C ASN A 64 -59.92 -26.00 30.30
N ASP A 65 -59.96 -25.03 29.40
CA ASP A 65 -58.78 -24.69 28.61
C ASP A 65 -57.71 -24.15 29.57
N ILE A 66 -56.51 -24.73 29.53
CA ILE A 66 -55.42 -24.39 30.44
C ILE A 66 -54.38 -23.56 29.68
N TYR A 67 -54.08 -22.37 30.20
CA TYR A 67 -53.12 -21.41 29.66
C TYR A 67 -51.90 -21.31 30.59
N ILE A 68 -50.70 -21.46 30.03
CA ILE A 68 -49.42 -21.55 30.75
C ILE A 68 -48.40 -20.60 30.09
N SER A 69 -47.57 -19.91 30.88
CA SER A 69 -46.70 -18.82 30.42
C SER A 69 -45.19 -19.11 30.42
N SER A 70 -44.79 -20.34 30.75
CA SER A 70 -43.41 -20.81 30.77
C SER A 70 -43.34 -22.30 30.45
N ASP A 71 -42.17 -22.80 30.08
CA ASP A 71 -41.92 -24.23 29.93
C ASP A 71 -42.47 -24.99 31.14
N PHE A 72 -43.05 -26.16 30.91
CA PHE A 72 -43.72 -26.91 31.95
C PHE A 72 -43.57 -28.42 31.76
N SER A 73 -43.65 -29.13 32.87
CA SER A 73 -43.87 -30.58 32.85
C SER A 73 -45.31 -30.86 33.25
N TYR A 74 -45.94 -31.87 32.65
CA TYR A 74 -47.23 -32.34 33.12
C TYR A 74 -47.23 -33.82 33.42
N LYS A 75 -47.99 -34.19 34.44
CA LYS A 75 -48.21 -35.57 34.86
C LYS A 75 -49.69 -35.87 34.85
N VAL A 76 -50.06 -36.98 34.21
CA VAL A 76 -51.43 -37.49 34.19
C VAL A 76 -51.48 -38.74 35.04
N THR A 77 -52.47 -38.79 35.93
CA THR A 77 -52.82 -40.00 36.68
C THR A 77 -54.23 -40.46 36.33
N ASP A 78 -54.50 -41.76 36.51
CA ASP A 78 -55.86 -42.28 36.54
C ASP A 78 -56.60 -41.89 37.83
N VAL A 79 -57.81 -42.42 37.99
CA VAL A 79 -58.68 -42.17 39.16
C VAL A 79 -58.10 -42.72 40.47
N ASP A 80 -57.21 -43.72 40.38
CA ASP A 80 -56.55 -44.37 41.51
C ASP A 80 -55.16 -43.77 41.80
N ASP A 81 -54.87 -42.59 41.23
CA ASP A 81 -53.60 -41.86 41.34
C ASP A 81 -52.37 -42.62 40.75
N VAL A 82 -52.60 -43.60 39.87
CA VAL A 82 -51.54 -44.27 39.12
C VAL A 82 -51.10 -43.39 37.95
N GLN A 83 -49.79 -43.18 37.80
CA GLN A 83 -49.25 -42.38 36.70
C GLN A 83 -49.45 -43.07 35.35
N ILE A 84 -50.08 -42.37 34.42
CA ILE A 84 -50.26 -42.80 33.03
C ILE A 84 -49.27 -42.10 32.12
N GLU A 85 -49.03 -40.80 32.33
CA GLU A 85 -48.15 -40.01 31.48
C GLU A 85 -47.34 -39.00 32.30
N LEU A 86 -46.09 -38.77 31.87
CA LEU A 86 -45.25 -37.68 32.33
C LEU A 86 -44.54 -37.13 31.09
N LYS A 87 -44.70 -35.84 30.79
CA LYS A 87 -44.02 -35.17 29.68
C LYS A 87 -43.50 -33.81 30.08
N ASP A 88 -42.39 -33.44 29.46
CA ASP A 88 -41.82 -32.10 29.48
C ASP A 88 -42.20 -31.39 28.18
N VAL A 89 -42.63 -30.13 28.28
CA VAL A 89 -43.06 -29.28 27.17
C VAL A 89 -42.25 -27.98 27.25
N ASP A 90 -41.43 -27.77 26.22
CA ASP A 90 -40.53 -26.61 26.07
C ASP A 90 -41.10 -25.64 25.04
N PHE A 91 -41.08 -24.33 25.33
CA PHE A 91 -41.50 -23.27 24.42
C PHE A 91 -40.38 -22.74 23.53
N THR A 92 -39.15 -23.17 23.75
CA THR A 92 -38.02 -22.83 22.89
C THR A 92 -37.99 -23.78 21.70
N THR A 93 -38.17 -23.22 20.50
CA THR A 93 -37.87 -23.96 19.26
C THR A 93 -36.43 -23.67 18.89
N GLU A 94 -35.63 -24.72 18.74
CA GLU A 94 -34.25 -24.56 18.30
C GLU A 94 -34.22 -24.07 16.84
N ALA A 95 -33.21 -23.25 16.50
CA ALA A 95 -33.11 -22.66 15.17
C ALA A 95 -32.88 -23.71 14.06
N ASP A 96 -32.48 -24.92 14.42
CA ASP A 96 -32.32 -26.06 13.51
C ASP A 96 -33.65 -26.80 13.23
N GLU A 97 -34.66 -26.61 14.07
CA GLU A 97 -36.03 -27.11 13.87
C GLU A 97 -36.92 -26.12 13.11
N VAL A 98 -36.51 -24.85 13.02
CA VAL A 98 -37.21 -23.83 12.22
C VAL A 98 -36.67 -23.83 10.80
N TYR A 99 -37.54 -24.08 9.81
CA TYR A 99 -37.14 -24.06 8.40
C TYR A 99 -37.27 -22.68 7.76
N PHE A 100 -36.22 -22.29 7.02
CA PHE A 100 -36.20 -21.17 6.09
C PHE A 100 -36.57 -21.66 4.67
N ASP A 101 -37.67 -21.11 4.14
CA ASP A 101 -38.04 -21.23 2.73
C ASP A 101 -37.80 -19.89 2.02
N ALA A 102 -36.95 -19.89 1.00
CA ALA A 102 -36.66 -18.70 0.21
C ALA A 102 -37.85 -18.25 -0.65
N ASN A 103 -38.88 -19.10 -0.79
CA ASN A 103 -40.08 -18.87 -1.58
C ASN A 103 -39.77 -18.52 -3.06
N VAL A 104 -38.77 -19.19 -3.62
CA VAL A 104 -38.37 -19.07 -5.04
C VAL A 104 -38.40 -20.45 -5.68
N THR A 105 -39.01 -20.58 -6.87
CA THR A 105 -39.08 -21.86 -7.57
C THR A 105 -37.69 -22.48 -7.75
N GLY A 106 -37.50 -23.71 -7.26
CA GLY A 106 -36.23 -24.43 -7.31
C GLY A 106 -35.30 -24.20 -6.11
N SER A 107 -35.69 -23.40 -5.11
CA SER A 107 -34.92 -23.30 -3.86
C SER A 107 -35.05 -24.56 -3.01
N VAL A 108 -33.94 -24.97 -2.40
CA VAL A 108 -33.92 -26.06 -1.41
C VAL A 108 -34.16 -25.46 -0.02
N GLN A 109 -35.12 -25.99 0.71
CA GLN A 109 -35.40 -25.60 2.10
C GLN A 109 -34.17 -25.87 2.98
N ARG A 110 -33.89 -24.94 3.90
CA ARG A 110 -32.80 -25.07 4.88
C ARG A 110 -33.35 -24.80 6.28
N THR A 111 -32.61 -25.18 7.31
CA THR A 111 -32.90 -24.73 8.67
C THR A 111 -32.46 -23.28 8.85
N LEU A 112 -33.06 -22.55 9.79
CA LEU A 112 -32.69 -21.17 10.10
C LEU A 112 -31.26 -21.11 10.63
N GLN A 113 -30.87 -22.05 11.50
CA GLN A 113 -29.49 -22.20 11.96
C GLN A 113 -28.54 -22.33 10.77
N SER A 114 -28.81 -23.28 9.87
CA SER A 114 -28.00 -23.49 8.68
C SER A 114 -27.85 -22.20 7.88
N ARG A 115 -28.94 -21.47 7.67
CA ARG A 115 -28.93 -20.22 6.91
C ARG A 115 -28.13 -19.11 7.61
N LEU A 116 -28.23 -18.99 8.94
CA LEU A 116 -27.49 -18.00 9.72
C LEU A 116 -25.99 -18.31 9.75
N SER A 117 -25.60 -19.58 9.67
CA SER A 117 -24.20 -20.01 9.58
C SER A 117 -23.52 -19.75 8.23
N ASP A 118 -24.21 -19.19 7.23
CA ASP A 118 -23.61 -18.86 5.94
C ASP A 118 -22.56 -17.71 6.03
N VAL A 119 -22.61 -16.91 7.10
CA VAL A 119 -21.65 -15.82 7.37
C VAL A 119 -21.14 -15.96 8.80
N ILE A 120 -19.81 -15.91 8.97
CA ILE A 120 -19.20 -15.91 10.30
C ILE A 120 -19.09 -14.46 10.75
N SER A 121 -19.74 -14.10 11.86
CA SER A 121 -19.59 -12.77 12.46
C SER A 121 -18.79 -12.86 13.75
N VAL A 122 -17.92 -11.86 14.00
CA VAL A 122 -17.27 -11.71 15.31
C VAL A 122 -18.28 -11.54 16.46
N ARG A 123 -19.51 -11.12 16.15
CA ARG A 123 -20.59 -10.95 17.13
C ARG A 123 -21.14 -12.28 17.64
N ASP A 124 -21.00 -13.35 16.87
CA ASP A 124 -21.34 -14.72 17.30
C ASP A 124 -20.42 -15.19 18.43
N PHE A 125 -19.27 -14.52 18.59
CA PHE A 125 -18.27 -14.76 19.64
C PHE A 125 -18.34 -13.71 20.77
N GLY A 126 -19.39 -12.88 20.80
CA GLY A 126 -19.64 -11.91 21.87
C GLY A 126 -19.04 -10.52 21.65
N ALA A 127 -18.52 -10.19 20.46
CA ALA A 127 -17.99 -8.87 20.18
C ALA A 127 -19.12 -7.81 20.15
N VAL A 128 -18.89 -6.66 20.78
CA VAL A 128 -19.84 -5.55 20.90
C VAL A 128 -19.74 -4.59 19.71
N GLY A 129 -18.52 -4.19 19.33
CA GLY A 129 -18.28 -3.33 18.17
C GLY A 129 -18.73 -1.89 18.34
N ASP A 130 -18.63 -1.34 19.56
CA ASP A 130 -18.96 0.05 19.89
C ASP A 130 -17.74 1.01 19.84
N GLY A 131 -16.55 0.48 19.58
CA GLY A 131 -15.29 1.23 19.53
C GLY A 131 -14.71 1.60 20.90
N THR A 132 -15.30 1.13 22.01
CA THR A 132 -14.90 1.45 23.39
C THR A 132 -14.71 0.22 24.26
N THR A 133 -15.60 -0.77 24.13
CA THR A 133 -15.52 -2.10 24.73
C THR A 133 -14.33 -2.84 24.13
N ASP A 134 -13.55 -3.51 24.99
CA ASP A 134 -12.43 -4.33 24.54
C ASP A 134 -12.94 -5.64 23.95
N ASP A 135 -12.94 -5.71 22.62
CA ASP A 135 -13.44 -6.84 21.84
C ASP A 135 -12.33 -7.83 21.45
N THR A 136 -11.11 -7.65 21.98
CA THR A 136 -9.94 -8.49 21.65
C THR A 136 -10.23 -9.98 21.75
N ALA A 137 -10.80 -10.44 22.87
CA ALA A 137 -11.01 -11.87 23.10
C ALA A 137 -12.05 -12.48 22.13
N ALA A 138 -13.13 -11.74 21.85
CA ALA A 138 -14.18 -12.20 20.94
C ALA A 138 -13.69 -12.29 19.48
N ILE A 139 -12.92 -11.29 19.03
CA ILE A 139 -12.31 -11.31 17.69
C ILE A 139 -11.31 -12.46 17.57
N GLN A 140 -10.48 -12.69 18.59
CA GLN A 140 -9.53 -13.80 18.59
C GLN A 140 -10.25 -15.15 18.50
N ALA A 141 -11.31 -15.34 19.28
CA ALA A 141 -12.12 -16.57 19.25
C ALA A 141 -12.72 -16.83 17.86
N ALA A 142 -13.16 -15.79 17.14
CA ALA A 142 -13.67 -15.93 15.77
C ALA A 142 -12.59 -16.39 14.78
N ILE A 143 -11.37 -15.84 14.90
CA ILE A 143 -10.23 -16.24 14.07
C ILE A 143 -9.80 -17.68 14.38
N ASP A 144 -9.79 -18.06 15.66
CA ASP A 144 -9.46 -19.42 16.10
C ASP A 144 -10.50 -20.45 15.62
N TYR A 145 -11.78 -20.07 15.59
CA TYR A 145 -12.84 -20.87 14.99
C TYR A 145 -12.59 -21.12 13.49
N ILE A 146 -12.24 -20.09 12.72
CA ILE A 146 -11.91 -20.26 11.30
C ILE A 146 -10.69 -21.17 11.14
N ARG A 147 -9.64 -20.94 11.93
CA ARG A 147 -8.40 -21.73 11.88
C ARG A 147 -8.64 -23.22 12.15
N SER A 148 -9.46 -23.53 13.15
CA SER A 148 -9.78 -24.92 13.55
C SER A 148 -10.68 -25.66 12.55
N ASN A 149 -11.38 -24.95 11.68
CA ASN A 149 -12.30 -25.52 10.68
C ASN A 149 -11.71 -25.59 9.27
N TYR A 150 -10.38 -25.63 9.14
CA TYR A 150 -9.73 -25.84 7.85
C TYR A 150 -10.07 -27.21 7.24
N ASN A 151 -10.68 -27.20 6.05
CA ASN A 151 -10.93 -28.40 5.27
C ASN A 151 -9.69 -28.76 4.45
N SER A 152 -8.99 -29.83 4.86
CA SER A 152 -7.78 -30.31 4.19
C SER A 152 -8.03 -30.93 2.81
N SER A 153 -9.24 -31.44 2.55
CA SER A 153 -9.59 -32.10 1.29
C SER A 153 -9.81 -31.09 0.17
N THR A 154 -10.46 -29.97 0.47
CA THR A 154 -10.72 -28.88 -0.47
C THR A 154 -9.69 -27.76 -0.37
N ARG A 155 -8.79 -27.82 0.62
CA ARG A 155 -7.90 -26.73 1.03
C ARG A 155 -8.71 -25.45 1.15
N SER A 156 -9.60 -25.36 2.13
CA SER A 156 -10.47 -24.19 2.32
C SER A 156 -10.79 -23.91 3.78
N TYR A 157 -10.93 -22.63 4.12
CA TYR A 157 -11.49 -22.17 5.38
C TYR A 157 -13.00 -21.90 5.24
N PRO A 158 -13.77 -21.93 6.33
CA PRO A 158 -15.19 -21.63 6.26
C PRO A 158 -15.39 -20.13 6.03
N GLY A 159 -15.95 -19.77 4.87
CA GLY A 159 -16.45 -18.42 4.57
C GLY A 159 -15.44 -17.27 4.77
N ALA A 160 -15.99 -16.06 4.88
CA ALA A 160 -15.27 -14.84 5.24
C ALA A 160 -15.65 -14.43 6.68
N LEU A 161 -14.70 -13.89 7.44
CA LEU A 161 -14.96 -13.26 8.73
C LEU A 161 -15.51 -11.84 8.53
N ASP A 162 -16.76 -11.62 8.95
CA ASP A 162 -17.46 -10.35 8.80
C ASP A 162 -17.45 -9.54 10.10
N LEU A 163 -16.93 -8.31 10.02
CA LEU A 163 -16.94 -7.35 11.12
C LEU A 163 -18.25 -6.52 11.18
N ALA A 164 -19.23 -6.80 10.33
CA ALA A 164 -20.58 -6.23 10.37
C ALA A 164 -20.63 -4.68 10.29
N GLY A 165 -19.64 -4.06 9.65
CA GLY A 165 -19.51 -2.62 9.46
C GLY A 165 -19.20 -1.84 10.74
N LYS A 166 -18.81 -2.52 11.82
CA LYS A 166 -18.56 -1.91 13.15
C LYS A 166 -17.09 -1.63 13.40
N THR A 167 -16.82 -0.87 14.46
CA THR A 167 -15.46 -0.62 14.96
C THR A 167 -15.27 -1.35 16.27
N TYR A 168 -14.23 -2.18 16.36
CA TYR A 168 -13.93 -2.99 17.53
C TYR A 168 -12.63 -2.51 18.14
N LYS A 169 -12.65 -2.12 19.42
CA LYS A 169 -11.42 -1.77 20.11
C LYS A 169 -10.68 -3.04 20.49
N VAL A 170 -9.39 -3.05 20.25
CA VAL A 170 -8.50 -4.15 20.64
C VAL A 170 -7.34 -3.59 21.48
N THR A 171 -7.08 -4.19 22.64
CA THR A 171 -6.02 -3.75 23.56
C THR A 171 -4.75 -4.60 23.47
N SER A 172 -4.79 -5.70 22.71
CA SER A 172 -3.63 -6.48 22.29
C SER A 172 -3.61 -6.70 20.78
N SER A 173 -2.51 -7.24 20.28
CA SER A 173 -2.40 -7.78 18.92
C SER A 173 -3.50 -8.80 18.66
N ILE A 174 -4.02 -8.85 17.43
CA ILE A 174 -4.91 -9.92 16.95
C ILE A 174 -4.07 -10.93 16.16
N ASP A 175 -4.05 -12.18 16.61
CA ASP A 175 -3.31 -13.28 15.98
C ASP A 175 -4.10 -13.84 14.79
N ALA A 176 -3.79 -13.30 13.61
CA ALA A 176 -4.20 -13.86 12.33
C ALA A 176 -3.00 -14.47 11.60
N THR A 177 -1.99 -14.95 12.34
CA THR A 177 -0.76 -15.49 11.76
C THR A 177 -0.98 -16.89 11.18
N LEU A 178 -0.11 -17.28 10.24
CA LEU A 178 -0.01 -18.62 9.67
C LEU A 178 -1.23 -19.15 8.91
N PHE A 179 -2.18 -18.31 8.49
CA PHE A 179 -3.19 -18.72 7.52
C PHE A 179 -2.53 -18.96 6.17
N ARG A 180 -2.42 -20.23 5.75
CA ARG A 180 -1.80 -20.61 4.49
C ARG A 180 -2.86 -20.87 3.41
N SER A 181 -2.39 -21.17 2.20
CA SER A 181 -3.24 -21.35 1.02
C SER A 181 -4.41 -22.32 1.25
N PRO A 182 -5.65 -21.83 1.12
CA PRO A 182 -6.06 -20.70 0.27
C PRO A 182 -6.24 -19.35 1.00
N GLY A 183 -5.75 -19.22 2.23
CA GLY A 183 -5.95 -18.02 3.05
C GLY A 183 -7.42 -17.84 3.46
N PHE A 184 -7.71 -16.79 4.21
CA PHE A 184 -9.08 -16.42 4.60
C PHE A 184 -9.39 -14.98 4.18
N GLU A 185 -10.68 -14.62 4.21
CA GLU A 185 -11.12 -13.23 4.01
C GLU A 185 -11.55 -12.62 5.34
N LEU A 186 -11.02 -11.44 5.66
CA LEU A 186 -11.51 -10.55 6.73
C LEU A 186 -12.12 -9.32 6.09
N ARG A 187 -13.35 -8.96 6.47
CA ARG A 187 -14.06 -7.89 5.77
C ARG A 187 -14.97 -7.02 6.61
N ASN A 188 -15.35 -5.88 6.02
CA ASN A 188 -16.48 -5.05 6.39
C ASN A 188 -16.44 -4.57 7.86
N GLY A 189 -15.50 -3.69 8.19
CA GLY A 189 -15.44 -3.09 9.54
C GLY A 189 -14.05 -2.58 9.90
N ALA A 190 -13.84 -2.29 11.18
CA ALA A 190 -12.61 -1.67 11.66
C ALA A 190 -12.07 -2.26 12.97
N LEU A 191 -10.74 -2.33 13.09
CA LEU A 191 -10.05 -2.51 14.36
C LEU A 191 -9.50 -1.17 14.84
N LEU A 192 -9.83 -0.76 16.06
CA LEU A 192 -9.20 0.33 16.79
C LEU A 192 -8.13 -0.27 17.71
N GLY A 193 -6.87 -0.21 17.29
CA GLY A 193 -5.73 -0.69 18.04
C GLY A 193 -5.33 0.29 19.14
N ALA A 194 -5.67 -0.03 20.37
CA ALA A 194 -5.24 0.65 21.59
C ALA A 194 -4.18 -0.21 22.33
N CYS A 195 -3.19 -0.68 21.58
CA CYS A 195 -2.20 -1.67 21.99
C CYS A 195 -0.77 -1.13 21.82
N THR A 196 -0.28 -0.38 22.81
CA THR A 196 1.00 0.35 22.73
C THR A 196 2.16 -0.53 22.27
N GLY A 197 2.86 -0.08 21.22
CA GLY A 197 4.07 -0.75 20.70
C GLY A 197 3.83 -2.08 19.99
N LYS A 198 2.57 -2.48 19.78
CA LYS A 198 2.21 -3.78 19.19
C LYS A 198 1.76 -3.67 17.73
N ILE A 199 1.68 -4.82 17.07
CA ILE A 199 1.03 -4.95 15.76
C ILE A 199 -0.48 -5.12 16.00
N VAL A 200 -1.34 -4.33 15.38
CA VAL A 200 -2.80 -4.45 15.59
C VAL A 200 -3.33 -5.73 14.94
N LEU A 201 -3.13 -5.90 13.63
CA LEU A 201 -3.47 -7.11 12.88
C LEU A 201 -2.19 -7.78 12.39
N ASP A 202 -1.88 -8.94 12.97
CA ASP A 202 -0.67 -9.68 12.66
C ASP A 202 -0.97 -10.82 11.67
N LEU A 203 -0.48 -10.68 10.44
CA LEU A 203 -0.60 -11.65 9.34
C LEU A 203 0.76 -12.28 9.01
N ALA A 204 1.67 -12.37 9.98
CA ALA A 204 2.95 -13.05 9.82
C ALA A 204 2.78 -14.49 9.28
N GLY A 205 3.54 -14.82 8.24
CA GLY A 205 3.56 -16.14 7.60
C GLY A 205 2.30 -16.52 6.84
N CYS A 206 1.42 -15.56 6.51
CA CYS A 206 0.18 -15.84 5.79
C CYS A 206 0.35 -15.91 4.27
N ASN A 207 -0.46 -16.75 3.63
CA ASN A 207 -0.64 -16.81 2.18
C ASN A 207 -2.12 -16.66 1.81
N ASP A 208 -2.36 -16.01 0.67
CA ASP A 208 -3.68 -15.90 0.01
C ASP A 208 -4.77 -15.17 0.83
N VAL A 209 -4.39 -14.44 1.90
CA VAL A 209 -5.35 -13.67 2.71
C VAL A 209 -5.90 -12.47 1.95
N THR A 210 -7.21 -12.24 2.10
CA THR A 210 -7.90 -11.07 1.55
C THR A 210 -8.44 -10.18 2.66
N LEU A 211 -8.06 -8.90 2.64
CA LEU A 211 -8.73 -7.86 3.42
C LEU A 211 -9.66 -7.07 2.47
N ARG A 212 -10.93 -6.89 2.85
CA ARG A 212 -11.92 -6.20 2.02
C ARG A 212 -12.77 -5.24 2.84
N ASP A 213 -12.87 -3.98 2.43
CA ASP A 213 -13.68 -2.97 3.14
C ASP A 213 -13.30 -2.90 4.64
N PHE A 214 -11.99 -3.03 4.92
CA PHE A 214 -11.43 -3.15 6.25
C PHE A 214 -10.66 -1.89 6.65
N LYS A 215 -10.75 -1.48 7.91
CA LYS A 215 -9.99 -0.33 8.43
C LYS A 215 -9.18 -0.70 9.67
N VAL A 216 -7.95 -0.23 9.76
CA VAL A 216 -7.19 -0.22 11.02
C VAL A 216 -7.05 1.22 11.54
N VAL A 217 -7.28 1.44 12.83
CA VAL A 217 -7.13 2.76 13.45
C VAL A 217 -6.14 2.65 14.60
N GLY A 218 -5.07 3.43 14.58
CA GLY A 218 -4.14 3.52 15.70
C GLY A 218 -4.60 4.54 16.73
N ASP A 219 -4.68 4.15 18.00
CA ASP A 219 -4.99 5.06 19.10
C ASP A 219 -3.91 6.16 19.26
N THR A 220 -4.28 7.36 19.67
CA THR A 220 -3.35 8.50 19.81
C THR A 220 -2.65 8.54 21.17
N THR A 221 -3.15 7.78 22.15
CA THR A 221 -2.60 7.64 23.51
C THR A 221 -1.88 6.30 23.68
N ASN A 222 -2.57 5.19 23.38
CA ASN A 222 -2.03 3.83 23.46
C ASN A 222 -1.51 3.39 22.09
N ILE A 223 -0.48 4.09 21.62
CA ILE A 223 -0.05 4.11 20.21
C ILE A 223 0.50 2.74 19.77
N PRO A 224 -0.16 2.00 18.86
CA PRO A 224 0.39 0.77 18.30
C PRO A 224 1.64 1.03 17.45
N ALA A 225 2.51 0.03 17.33
CA ALA A 225 3.67 0.12 16.46
C ALA A 225 3.28 0.03 14.99
N VAL A 226 2.47 -0.98 14.65
CA VAL A 226 2.05 -1.25 13.27
C VAL A 226 0.56 -1.52 13.21
N GLY A 227 -0.12 -0.97 12.21
CA GLY A 227 -1.54 -1.28 11.97
C GLY A 227 -1.71 -2.70 11.40
N ILE A 228 -1.20 -2.94 10.20
CA ILE A 228 -1.26 -4.26 9.56
C ILE A 228 0.16 -4.71 9.24
N TYR A 229 0.55 -5.86 9.75
CA TYR A 229 1.79 -6.54 9.33
C TYR A 229 1.44 -7.74 8.47
N PHE A 230 2.06 -7.86 7.30
CA PHE A 230 2.11 -9.12 6.57
C PHE A 230 3.51 -9.33 6.02
N GLY A 231 4.04 -10.53 6.23
CA GLY A 231 5.40 -10.82 5.84
C GLY A 231 5.87 -12.17 6.32
N ARG A 232 7.13 -12.50 6.01
CA ARG A 232 7.72 -13.78 6.43
C ARG A 232 7.79 -13.90 7.95
N CYS A 233 7.72 -15.14 8.42
CA CYS A 233 8.05 -15.51 9.79
C CYS A 233 8.67 -16.91 9.87
N SER A 234 9.30 -17.20 11.01
CA SER A 234 9.89 -18.50 11.29
C SER A 234 8.81 -19.53 11.56
N ILE A 235 8.84 -20.62 10.82
CA ILE A 235 7.96 -21.77 11.02
C ILE A 235 8.84 -23.00 11.08
N SER A 236 8.88 -23.64 12.25
CA SER A 236 9.73 -24.82 12.51
C SER A 236 11.21 -24.58 12.14
N GLY A 237 11.73 -23.38 12.41
CA GLY A 237 13.12 -23.01 12.13
C GLY A 237 13.40 -22.60 10.67
N SER A 238 12.38 -22.54 9.80
CA SER A 238 12.50 -22.09 8.41
C SER A 238 11.59 -20.90 8.13
N PHE A 239 12.10 -19.90 7.40
CA PHE A 239 11.31 -18.73 7.03
C PHE A 239 10.46 -19.02 5.80
N SER A 240 9.18 -19.33 6.05
CA SER A 240 8.23 -19.58 4.98
C SER A 240 7.87 -18.31 4.20
N ALA A 241 7.52 -18.48 2.93
CA ALA A 241 6.98 -17.40 2.12
C ALA A 241 5.66 -16.87 2.71
N CYS A 242 5.48 -15.56 2.56
CA CYS A 242 4.19 -14.86 2.65
C CYS A 242 3.86 -14.41 1.23
N ALA A 243 2.70 -14.77 0.68
CA ALA A 243 2.41 -14.55 -0.73
C ALA A 243 0.91 -14.36 -1.01
N SER A 244 0.61 -13.77 -2.16
CA SER A 244 -0.74 -13.56 -2.68
C SER A 244 -1.67 -12.77 -1.76
N MET A 245 -1.12 -11.79 -1.04
CA MET A 245 -1.88 -10.92 -0.14
C MET A 245 -2.73 -9.93 -0.94
N LYS A 246 -4.00 -9.77 -0.59
CA LYS A 246 -4.95 -8.94 -1.35
C LYS A 246 -5.65 -7.95 -0.42
N LEU A 247 -5.56 -6.66 -0.72
CA LEU A 247 -6.19 -5.60 0.06
C LEU A 247 -7.10 -4.77 -0.85
N PHE A 248 -8.40 -4.78 -0.60
CA PHE A 248 -9.40 -4.09 -1.41
C PHE A 248 -10.17 -3.08 -0.58
N ASN A 249 -10.17 -1.82 -1.00
CA ASN A 249 -10.84 -0.73 -0.28
C ASN A 249 -10.49 -0.69 1.22
N CYS A 250 -9.24 -1.01 1.55
CA CYS A 250 -8.77 -1.02 2.92
C CYS A 250 -8.25 0.35 3.33
N ARG A 251 -8.33 0.68 4.62
CA ARG A 251 -7.95 1.99 5.13
C ARG A 251 -7.12 1.92 6.40
N SER A 252 -6.31 2.93 6.64
CA SER A 252 -5.81 3.22 7.98
C SER A 252 -6.09 4.65 8.41
N ASN A 253 -6.11 4.88 9.71
CA ASN A 253 -6.10 6.22 10.29
C ASN A 253 -5.45 6.18 11.68
N GLY A 254 -5.25 7.35 12.30
CA GLY A 254 -4.72 7.44 13.65
C GLY A 254 -3.20 7.31 13.68
N ARG A 255 -2.65 7.01 14.85
CA ARG A 255 -1.21 7.11 15.11
C ARG A 255 -0.58 5.72 15.20
N PHE A 256 0.46 5.48 14.41
CA PHE A 256 1.30 4.29 14.50
C PHE A 256 2.75 4.71 14.72
N SER A 257 3.40 4.21 15.76
CA SER A 257 4.76 4.66 16.09
C SER A 257 5.80 4.26 15.05
N LYS A 258 5.52 3.24 14.20
CA LYS A 258 6.39 2.81 13.11
C LYS A 258 5.72 2.91 11.74
N ALA A 259 4.62 2.21 11.50
CA ALA A 259 3.97 2.22 10.19
C ALA A 259 2.48 1.88 10.25
N ALA A 260 1.67 2.41 9.34
CA ALA A 260 0.29 1.93 9.22
C ALA A 260 0.25 0.50 8.63
N VAL A 261 1.10 0.23 7.64
CA VAL A 261 1.20 -1.08 7.00
C VAL A 261 2.66 -1.45 6.77
N VAL A 262 3.02 -2.67 7.13
CA VAL A 262 4.33 -3.27 6.83
C VAL A 262 4.11 -4.50 5.97
N ASN A 263 4.63 -4.44 4.74
CA ASN A 263 4.81 -5.56 3.85
C ASN A 263 6.29 -5.98 3.90
N PHE A 264 6.57 -7.09 4.57
CA PHE A 264 7.94 -7.55 4.76
C PHE A 264 8.22 -8.86 4.04
N ALA A 265 9.06 -8.80 3.01
CA ALA A 265 9.52 -9.96 2.25
C ALA A 265 8.38 -10.87 1.76
N SER A 266 7.22 -10.28 1.43
CA SER A 266 6.16 -11.03 0.78
C SER A 266 6.47 -11.17 -0.71
N GLU A 267 6.15 -12.30 -1.31
CA GLU A 267 6.43 -12.52 -2.73
C GLU A 267 5.40 -11.79 -3.59
N VAL A 268 4.12 -11.85 -3.26
CA VAL A 268 3.09 -11.22 -4.09
C VAL A 268 2.09 -10.47 -3.22
N SER A 269 1.80 -9.22 -3.57
CA SER A 269 0.68 -8.49 -2.98
C SER A 269 -0.03 -7.59 -3.99
N THR A 270 -1.35 -7.48 -3.87
CA THR A 270 -2.17 -6.54 -4.65
C THR A 270 -3.01 -5.67 -3.74
N GLN A 271 -3.03 -4.37 -4.02
CA GLN A 271 -3.85 -3.39 -3.32
C GLN A 271 -4.64 -2.56 -4.33
N VAL A 272 -5.93 -2.41 -4.11
CA VAL A 272 -6.81 -1.62 -4.99
C VAL A 272 -7.73 -0.74 -4.16
N GLY A 273 -7.76 0.55 -4.48
CA GLY A 273 -8.65 1.52 -3.83
C GLY A 273 -8.34 1.73 -2.34
N CYS A 274 -7.11 1.46 -1.89
CA CYS A 274 -6.76 1.57 -0.48
C CYS A 274 -6.43 3.01 -0.08
N PHE A 275 -6.66 3.36 1.18
CA PHE A 275 -6.29 4.68 1.72
C PHE A 275 -5.56 4.52 3.05
N TRP A 276 -4.23 4.60 2.98
CA TRP A 276 -3.34 4.49 4.11
C TRP A 276 -2.95 5.86 4.65
N ILE A 277 -3.13 6.03 5.94
CA ILE A 277 -2.73 7.19 6.72
C ILE A 277 -1.94 6.74 7.96
N ASN A 278 -0.84 7.43 8.23
CA ASN A 278 -0.23 7.47 9.56
C ASN A 278 -0.08 8.93 10.02
N THR A 279 -0.64 9.25 11.19
CA THR A 279 -0.58 10.60 11.80
C THR A 279 0.60 10.78 12.76
N SER A 280 1.50 9.79 12.88
CA SER A 280 2.72 9.90 13.69
C SER A 280 3.58 11.06 13.20
N ARG A 281 4.15 11.82 14.15
CA ARG A 281 5.06 12.94 13.87
C ARG A 281 6.53 12.53 13.88
N SER A 282 6.82 11.28 14.24
CA SER A 282 8.19 10.76 14.16
C SER A 282 8.69 10.81 12.71
N LEU A 283 9.95 11.23 12.56
CA LEU A 283 10.66 11.12 11.28
C LEU A 283 10.94 9.67 10.90
N ASP A 284 11.07 8.80 11.90
CA ASP A 284 11.35 7.37 11.75
C ASP A 284 10.06 6.54 11.65
N ALA A 285 8.95 7.20 11.28
CA ALA A 285 7.67 6.56 11.06
C ALA A 285 7.18 6.79 9.63
N TYR A 286 6.55 5.76 9.09
CA TYR A 286 6.11 5.62 7.71
C TYR A 286 4.61 5.41 7.63
N THR A 287 4.04 5.51 6.43
CA THR A 287 2.67 5.02 6.21
C THR A 287 2.71 3.59 5.70
N TYR A 288 3.51 3.35 4.67
CA TYR A 288 3.62 2.06 4.01
C TYR A 288 5.08 1.64 3.88
N ILE A 289 5.41 0.44 4.33
CA ILE A 289 6.76 -0.13 4.20
C ILE A 289 6.66 -1.36 3.31
N ASN A 290 7.48 -1.44 2.27
CA ASN A 290 7.64 -2.63 1.44
C ASN A 290 9.12 -2.96 1.24
N VAL A 291 9.62 -3.88 2.05
CA VAL A 291 11.06 -4.15 2.12
C VAL A 291 11.32 -5.64 2.11
N PHE A 292 12.46 -6.03 1.57
CA PHE A 292 12.85 -7.43 1.51
C PHE A 292 13.66 -7.89 2.71
N HIS A 293 14.48 -7.05 3.34
CA HIS A 293 15.47 -7.51 4.33
C HIS A 293 15.23 -6.90 5.71
N ALA A 294 15.58 -7.66 6.76
CA ALA A 294 15.39 -7.25 8.14
C ALA A 294 16.28 -6.05 8.52
N ASP A 295 17.51 -5.97 7.98
CA ASP A 295 18.40 -4.79 8.13
C ASP A 295 17.67 -3.48 7.84
N THR A 296 16.94 -3.40 6.72
CA THR A 296 16.16 -2.19 6.41
C THR A 296 15.06 -1.92 7.45
N LEU A 297 14.42 -2.95 8.01
CA LEU A 297 13.46 -2.71 9.10
C LEU A 297 14.17 -2.22 10.36
N ASP A 298 15.31 -2.81 10.70
CA ASP A 298 16.07 -2.47 11.88
C ASP A 298 16.68 -1.06 11.80
N ASP A 299 17.21 -0.67 10.64
CA ASP A 299 17.81 0.64 10.40
C ASP A 299 16.80 1.78 10.40
N TYR A 300 15.59 1.55 9.89
CA TYR A 300 14.60 2.62 9.69
C TYR A 300 13.47 2.66 10.72
N ILE A 301 13.10 1.52 11.32
CA ILE A 301 12.01 1.46 12.30
C ILE A 301 12.34 0.65 13.57
N SER A 302 13.54 0.07 13.66
CA SER A 302 14.20 -0.63 14.79
C SER A 302 13.31 -1.41 15.77
N GLY A 303 13.50 -2.72 15.89
CA GLY A 303 12.84 -3.51 16.97
C GLY A 303 11.34 -3.73 16.74
N LEU A 304 10.94 -3.99 15.49
CA LEU A 304 9.60 -4.50 15.20
C LEU A 304 9.50 -5.96 15.68
N THR A 305 8.50 -6.27 16.49
CA THR A 305 8.26 -7.62 17.01
C THR A 305 6.81 -8.03 16.79
N SER A 306 6.59 -9.32 16.54
CA SER A 306 5.28 -9.96 16.59
C SER A 306 5.11 -10.63 17.96
N ASP A 307 3.90 -10.55 18.53
CA ASP A 307 3.56 -11.25 19.78
C ASP A 307 3.42 -12.78 19.57
N TYR A 308 3.24 -13.23 18.33
CA TYR A 308 2.84 -14.60 18.00
C TYR A 308 3.85 -15.36 17.14
N GLN A 309 4.69 -14.65 16.38
CA GLN A 309 5.65 -15.25 15.46
C GLN A 309 7.04 -14.62 15.61
N THR A 310 8.08 -15.40 15.29
CA THR A 310 9.44 -14.85 15.16
C THR A 310 9.62 -14.27 13.76
N LEU A 311 9.83 -12.96 13.67
CA LEU A 311 10.13 -12.28 12.41
C LEU A 311 11.61 -12.50 12.04
N PRO A 312 11.97 -12.53 10.74
CA PRO A 312 13.37 -12.54 10.32
C PRO A 312 14.19 -11.41 10.91
N VAL A 313 15.45 -11.72 11.19
CA VAL A 313 16.52 -10.80 11.59
C VAL A 313 17.63 -10.81 10.53
N SER A 314 18.54 -9.83 10.62
CA SER A 314 19.70 -9.65 9.73
C SER A 314 20.48 -10.93 9.42
N ALA A 315 20.67 -11.77 10.44
CA ALA A 315 21.45 -13.00 10.32
C ALA A 315 20.79 -14.10 9.46
N ASN A 316 19.53 -13.93 9.04
CA ASN A 316 18.76 -14.98 8.37
C ASN A 316 18.97 -15.07 6.84
N GLY A 317 19.91 -14.32 6.27
CA GLY A 317 20.28 -14.43 4.85
C GLY A 317 19.20 -13.90 3.90
N GLY A 318 19.16 -14.38 2.65
CA GLY A 318 18.32 -13.82 1.60
C GLY A 318 16.82 -14.03 1.79
N GLN A 319 16.07 -12.95 1.94
CA GLN A 319 14.62 -12.93 1.83
C GLN A 319 14.19 -12.40 0.45
N SER A 320 12.90 -12.42 0.11
CA SER A 320 12.41 -12.05 -1.24
C SER A 320 11.20 -11.14 -1.17
N ASN A 321 11.22 -10.07 -1.96
CA ASN A 321 10.11 -9.12 -2.12
C ASN A 321 9.93 -8.90 -3.62
N THR A 322 8.97 -9.60 -4.25
CA THR A 322 9.03 -9.84 -5.70
C THR A 322 8.05 -9.02 -6.52
N LEU A 323 6.75 -9.14 -6.30
CA LEU A 323 5.70 -8.59 -7.18
C LEU A 323 4.61 -7.87 -6.38
N HIS A 324 4.60 -6.54 -6.44
CA HIS A 324 3.62 -5.73 -5.73
C HIS A 324 2.90 -4.79 -6.67
N ASN A 325 1.58 -4.75 -6.53
CA ASN A 325 0.71 -3.84 -7.27
C ASN A 325 -0.13 -2.99 -6.32
N MET A 326 -0.16 -1.69 -6.53
CA MET A 326 -1.01 -0.73 -5.86
C MET A 326 -1.69 0.14 -6.91
N SER A 327 -3.02 0.10 -6.97
CA SER A 327 -3.80 0.90 -7.91
C SER A 327 -4.85 1.74 -7.18
N GLN A 328 -5.05 2.98 -7.62
CA GLN A 328 -6.02 3.92 -7.04
C GLN A 328 -5.85 4.06 -5.52
N THR A 329 -4.61 4.03 -5.05
CA THR A 329 -4.29 4.02 -3.63
C THR A 329 -3.92 5.43 -3.17
N GLN A 330 -4.12 5.73 -1.90
CA GLN A 330 -3.57 6.93 -1.27
C GLN A 330 -2.68 6.55 -0.09
N ILE A 331 -1.53 7.21 0.04
CA ILE A 331 -0.53 6.93 1.07
C ILE A 331 -0.08 8.26 1.67
N GLN A 332 -0.51 8.56 2.90
CA GLN A 332 -0.34 9.91 3.46
C GLN A 332 0.22 9.93 4.88
N ARG A 333 1.16 10.83 5.12
CA ARG A 333 1.56 11.27 6.46
C ARG A 333 0.66 12.42 6.91
N HIS A 334 -0.60 12.10 7.18
CA HIS A 334 -1.66 13.08 7.42
C HIS A 334 -1.64 13.57 8.87
N SER A 335 -0.99 14.71 9.15
CA SER A 335 -1.10 15.44 10.42
C SER A 335 -0.43 16.80 10.29
N GLU A 336 -0.86 17.64 9.34
CA GLU A 336 -0.23 18.95 9.14
C GLU A 336 -0.68 19.93 10.24
N VAL A 337 0.28 20.29 11.09
CA VAL A 337 0.25 21.48 11.90
C VAL A 337 0.59 22.65 10.99
N VAL A 338 -0.28 23.65 10.90
CA VAL A 338 0.01 24.93 10.23
C VAL A 338 -0.35 26.06 11.18
N ILE A 339 0.64 26.83 11.62
CA ILE A 339 0.42 27.94 12.56
C ILE A 339 1.00 29.24 11.99
N PRO A 340 0.22 30.32 11.86
CA PRO A 340 0.73 31.64 11.51
C PRO A 340 1.74 32.18 12.53
N ILE A 341 2.87 32.70 12.05
CA ILE A 341 3.92 33.27 12.90
C ILE A 341 3.67 34.75 13.08
N THR A 342 3.71 35.20 14.34
CA THR A 342 3.58 36.61 14.70
C THR A 342 4.94 37.31 14.67
N SER A 343 5.99 36.67 15.20
CA SER A 343 7.35 37.20 15.16
C SER A 343 8.40 36.10 15.35
N ILE A 344 9.60 36.35 14.84
CA ILE A 344 10.80 35.59 15.17
C ILE A 344 11.85 36.56 15.70
N SER A 345 12.36 36.30 16.90
CA SER A 345 13.38 37.15 17.53
C SER A 345 14.71 37.07 16.76
N LYS A 346 15.48 38.16 16.72
CA LYS A 346 16.91 38.12 16.32
C LYS A 346 17.76 37.81 17.54
N ALA A 347 17.83 36.54 17.92
CA ALA A 347 18.47 36.09 19.15
C ALA A 347 19.13 34.71 18.98
N ASN A 348 19.88 34.31 20.01
CA ASN A 348 20.49 32.99 20.13
C ASN A 348 20.06 32.33 21.45
N PRO A 349 19.19 31.30 21.41
CA PRO A 349 18.52 30.77 20.23
C PRO A 349 17.40 31.68 19.71
N ALA A 350 17.00 31.48 18.45
CA ALA A 350 15.85 32.15 17.84
C ALA A 350 14.54 31.69 18.51
N VAL A 351 13.71 32.64 18.97
CA VAL A 351 12.37 32.40 19.54
C VAL A 351 11.30 32.69 18.48
N VAL A 352 10.49 31.69 18.19
CA VAL A 352 9.28 31.81 17.35
C VAL A 352 8.09 32.13 18.25
N THR A 353 7.31 33.12 17.87
CA THR A 353 6.06 33.50 18.55
C THR A 353 4.86 33.31 17.62
N VAL A 354 3.84 32.63 18.13
CA VAL A 354 2.57 32.28 17.47
C VAL A 354 1.40 32.51 18.43
N SER A 355 0.16 32.24 18.00
CA SER A 355 -0.98 32.24 18.91
C SER A 355 -0.89 31.12 19.96
N PRO A 356 -1.07 31.41 21.26
CA PRO A 356 -1.12 30.39 22.32
C PRO A 356 -2.18 29.31 22.09
N SER A 357 -3.35 29.69 21.55
CA SER A 357 -4.44 28.74 21.30
C SER A 357 -4.11 27.77 20.17
N GLU A 358 -3.47 28.26 19.11
CA GLU A 358 -3.06 27.42 17.97
C GLU A 358 -1.91 26.50 18.36
N LEU A 359 -0.91 27.01 19.11
CA LEU A 359 0.19 26.18 19.60
C LEU A 359 -0.31 25.07 20.54
N SER A 360 -1.26 25.36 21.42
CA SER A 360 -1.86 24.36 22.30
C SER A 360 -2.64 23.29 21.52
N ALA A 361 -3.39 23.69 20.49
CA ALA A 361 -4.15 22.76 19.64
C ALA A 361 -3.27 21.94 18.69
N SER A 362 -2.07 22.42 18.37
CA SER A 362 -1.14 21.74 17.45
C SER A 362 -0.56 20.44 17.98
N GLU A 363 -0.62 20.24 19.30
CA GLU A 363 0.06 19.18 20.03
C GLU A 363 1.60 19.15 19.87
N LEU A 364 2.24 20.16 19.25
CA LEU A 364 3.70 20.23 19.08
C LEU A 364 4.42 20.03 20.42
N ALA A 365 5.51 19.26 20.39
CA ALA A 365 6.32 18.94 21.56
C ALA A 365 7.79 19.31 21.35
N ASN A 366 8.54 19.49 22.44
CA ASN A 366 9.99 19.62 22.35
C ASN A 366 10.60 18.38 21.67
N GLY A 367 11.51 18.62 20.73
CA GLY A 367 12.11 17.58 19.90
C GLY A 367 11.43 17.39 18.54
N ASP A 368 10.16 17.80 18.39
CA ASP A 368 9.49 17.78 17.09
C ASP A 368 10.26 18.62 16.07
N LYS A 369 10.18 18.20 14.82
CA LYS A 369 10.78 18.92 13.70
C LYS A 369 9.74 19.80 13.03
N VAL A 370 10.12 21.03 12.74
CA VAL A 370 9.29 22.02 12.05
C VAL A 370 10.06 22.64 10.91
N TYR A 371 9.34 23.08 9.88
CA TYR A 371 9.87 23.89 8.81
C TYR A 371 8.97 25.10 8.60
N PHE A 372 9.48 26.08 7.87
CA PHE A 372 8.78 27.33 7.64
C PHE A 372 8.34 27.47 6.18
N ALA A 373 7.11 27.93 5.98
CA ALA A 373 6.52 28.13 4.65
C ALA A 373 6.00 29.55 4.49
N GLY A 374 6.22 30.13 3.30
CA GLY A 374 5.80 31.49 2.97
C GLY A 374 6.55 32.57 3.75
N ILE A 375 7.82 32.32 4.11
CA ILE A 375 8.65 33.25 4.87
C ILE A 375 8.92 34.52 4.05
N GLY A 376 8.56 35.67 4.62
CA GLY A 376 8.93 37.00 4.14
C GLY A 376 9.86 37.66 5.15
N GLY A 377 11.05 38.08 4.71
CA GLY A 377 12.13 38.51 5.62
C GLY A 377 12.64 37.36 6.50
N MET A 378 13.85 37.45 7.07
CA MET A 378 14.52 36.31 7.74
C MET A 378 14.56 35.05 6.84
N THR A 379 14.88 35.24 5.55
CA THR A 379 14.85 34.20 4.52
C THR A 379 15.83 33.06 4.77
N GLU A 380 16.80 33.26 5.65
CA GLU A 380 17.74 32.25 6.14
C GLU A 380 17.04 31.08 6.84
N LEU A 381 15.79 31.27 7.28
CA LEU A 381 14.95 30.21 7.84
C LEU A 381 14.13 29.43 6.81
N SER A 382 14.19 29.81 5.54
CA SER A 382 13.32 29.22 4.53
C SER A 382 13.76 27.79 4.22
N TYR A 383 12.79 26.87 4.17
CA TYR A 383 12.92 25.54 3.59
C TYR A 383 13.98 24.61 4.20
N ALA A 384 14.37 24.85 5.46
CA ALA A 384 15.12 23.91 6.29
C ALA A 384 14.29 23.45 7.50
N SER A 385 14.77 22.38 8.14
CA SER A 385 14.11 21.76 9.29
C SER A 385 14.78 22.14 10.60
N TYR A 386 13.98 22.50 11.58
CA TYR A 386 14.42 22.98 12.89
C TYR A 386 13.81 22.15 14.00
N SER A 387 14.55 21.93 15.07
CA SER A 387 14.04 21.26 16.27
C SER A 387 13.37 22.27 17.19
N VAL A 388 12.13 21.96 17.59
CA VAL A 388 11.39 22.69 18.62
C VAL A 388 12.06 22.46 19.98
N ALA A 389 12.36 23.54 20.70
CA ALA A 389 12.86 23.53 22.06
C ALA A 389 12.14 24.57 22.93
N ASN A 390 12.22 24.41 24.25
CA ASN A 390 11.66 25.36 25.22
C ASN A 390 10.22 25.82 24.90
N LEU A 391 9.39 24.90 24.40
CA LEU A 391 8.01 25.18 24.04
C LEU A 391 7.19 25.60 25.26
N ASN A 392 6.54 26.76 25.14
CA ASN A 392 5.60 27.31 26.10
C ASN A 392 4.27 27.58 25.41
N ALA A 393 3.38 26.59 25.47
CA ALA A 393 2.05 26.65 24.86
C ALA A 393 1.21 27.84 25.38
N GLY A 394 1.32 28.17 26.67
CA GLY A 394 0.59 29.28 27.29
C GLY A 394 1.06 30.66 26.83
N ALA A 395 2.35 30.81 26.54
CA ALA A 395 2.91 32.04 25.98
C ALA A 395 2.85 32.10 24.44
N GLY A 396 2.56 30.98 23.77
CA GLY A 396 2.59 30.91 22.31
C GLY A 396 4.01 30.98 21.75
N THR A 397 5.01 30.47 22.47
CA THR A 397 6.42 30.59 22.05
C THR A 397 7.14 29.26 22.07
N PHE A 398 8.12 29.10 21.19
CA PHE A 398 9.12 28.03 21.27
C PHE A 398 10.44 28.53 20.65
N GLU A 399 11.54 27.88 21.00
CA GLU A 399 12.88 28.15 20.46
C GLU A 399 13.22 27.19 19.31
N LEU A 400 14.06 27.66 18.40
CA LEU A 400 14.73 26.84 17.40
C LEU A 400 16.05 26.36 17.98
N SER A 401 16.12 25.08 18.33
CA SER A 401 17.29 24.49 19.00
C SER A 401 18.57 24.74 18.22
N GLY A 402 19.51 25.48 18.84
CA GLY A 402 20.84 25.74 18.29
C GLY A 402 20.90 26.77 17.15
N ILE A 403 19.81 27.47 16.85
CA ILE A 403 19.78 28.46 15.77
C ILE A 403 20.04 29.87 16.32
N ASP A 404 21.19 30.44 15.94
CA ASP A 404 21.50 31.85 16.16
C ASP A 404 20.97 32.69 14.98
N SER A 405 19.93 33.49 15.24
CA SER A 405 19.29 34.36 14.25
C SER A 405 19.72 35.82 14.37
N THR A 406 20.72 36.13 15.19
CA THR A 406 21.15 37.51 15.47
C THR A 406 21.54 38.26 14.18
N SER A 407 22.18 37.56 13.23
CA SER A 407 22.62 38.10 11.94
C SER A 407 21.58 38.02 10.82
N TYR A 408 20.44 37.34 11.01
CA TYR A 408 19.47 37.08 9.95
C TYR A 408 18.71 38.35 9.53
N GLY A 409 17.97 38.29 8.43
CA GLY A 409 16.99 39.32 8.08
C GLY A 409 15.91 39.52 9.16
N THR A 410 15.19 40.63 9.11
CA THR A 410 14.03 40.85 10.00
C THR A 410 12.84 40.07 9.46
N PHE A 411 12.20 39.26 10.30
CA PHE A 411 10.98 38.53 9.95
C PHE A 411 9.81 39.49 9.67
N THR A 412 8.99 39.20 8.66
CA THR A 412 7.79 39.99 8.31
C THR A 412 6.53 39.14 8.15
N SER A 413 6.63 37.92 7.62
CA SER A 413 5.49 37.00 7.45
C SER A 413 5.95 35.55 7.35
N GLY A 414 5.06 34.60 7.65
CA GLY A 414 5.32 33.17 7.46
C GLY A 414 4.43 32.28 8.33
N THR A 415 4.47 30.97 8.04
CA THR A 415 3.82 29.93 8.84
C THR A 415 4.86 28.93 9.32
N VAL A 416 4.67 28.38 10.52
CA VAL A 416 5.40 27.18 10.97
C VAL A 416 4.55 25.96 10.65
N ARG A 417 5.21 24.91 10.15
CA ARG A 417 4.61 23.61 9.84
C ARG A 417 5.39 22.49 10.48
N ASN A 418 4.74 21.40 10.90
CA ASN A 418 5.48 20.23 11.36
C ASN A 418 6.05 19.45 10.17
N GLN A 419 7.26 18.92 10.34
CA GLN A 419 7.80 17.91 9.46
C GLN A 419 7.28 16.54 9.91
N THR A 420 6.85 15.72 8.97
CA THR A 420 6.54 14.31 9.19
C THR A 420 7.68 13.44 8.66
N GLY A 421 7.74 12.16 9.05
CA GLY A 421 8.57 11.19 8.34
C GLY A 421 8.14 10.96 6.89
N PRO A 422 8.84 10.12 6.13
CA PRO A 422 8.48 9.72 4.78
C PRO A 422 7.14 8.99 4.70
N ALA A 423 6.52 8.96 3.51
CA ALA A 423 5.29 8.20 3.31
C ALA A 423 5.58 6.71 3.08
N ILE A 424 6.58 6.42 2.24
CA ILE A 424 6.88 5.08 1.75
C ILE A 424 8.36 4.77 1.97
N LEU A 425 8.63 3.58 2.53
CA LEU A 425 9.96 2.96 2.53
C LEU A 425 9.96 1.74 1.61
N LEU A 426 10.89 1.70 0.65
CA LEU A 426 11.08 0.59 -0.28
C LEU A 426 12.49 0.01 -0.15
N SER A 427 12.63 -1.31 -0.27
CA SER A 427 13.95 -1.94 -0.43
C SER A 427 13.86 -3.30 -1.13
N GLY A 428 14.87 -3.61 -1.97
CA GLY A 428 15.05 -4.90 -2.65
C GLY A 428 13.83 -5.46 -3.37
N THR A 429 12.96 -4.57 -3.86
CA THR A 429 11.70 -4.95 -4.51
C THR A 429 11.94 -5.25 -5.99
N GLN A 430 11.65 -6.47 -6.43
CA GLN A 430 11.94 -6.88 -7.81
C GLN A 430 10.97 -6.29 -8.84
N ARG A 431 9.76 -5.92 -8.42
CA ARG A 431 8.77 -5.20 -9.22
C ARG A 431 7.72 -4.61 -8.30
N MET A 432 7.63 -3.29 -8.29
CA MET A 432 6.55 -2.54 -7.68
C MET A 432 5.86 -1.70 -8.75
N VAL A 433 4.54 -1.82 -8.83
CA VAL A 433 3.69 -1.01 -9.70
C VAL A 433 2.79 -0.19 -8.79
N ILE A 434 2.94 1.12 -8.84
CA ILE A 434 2.06 2.09 -8.22
C ILE A 434 1.38 2.85 -9.36
N GLU A 435 0.05 2.81 -9.41
CA GLU A 435 -0.74 3.41 -10.49
C GLU A 435 -1.86 4.30 -9.93
N ALA A 436 -2.04 5.47 -10.54
CA ALA A 436 -3.07 6.45 -10.17
C ALA A 436 -3.11 6.71 -8.65
N THR A 437 -1.94 6.88 -8.05
CA THR A 437 -1.79 6.95 -6.59
C THR A 437 -1.45 8.36 -6.12
N TYR A 438 -1.97 8.74 -4.95
CA TYR A 438 -1.64 10.00 -4.29
C TYR A 438 -0.75 9.72 -3.08
N VAL A 439 0.44 10.34 -3.04
CA VAL A 439 1.44 10.15 -1.99
C VAL A 439 1.72 11.47 -1.30
N LEU A 440 1.64 11.50 0.03
CA LEU A 440 1.74 12.73 0.79
C LEU A 440 2.70 12.62 1.98
N ALA A 441 3.63 13.57 2.07
CA ALA A 441 4.55 13.76 3.19
C ALA A 441 4.90 15.24 3.35
N TYR A 442 5.01 15.73 4.59
CA TYR A 442 5.28 17.14 4.89
C TYR A 442 6.75 17.33 5.31
N GLY A 443 7.48 18.15 4.57
CA GLY A 443 8.88 18.50 4.87
C GLY A 443 9.88 17.33 4.75
N SER A 444 9.46 16.17 4.27
CA SER A 444 10.27 14.97 4.08
C SER A 444 10.01 14.36 2.70
N PRO A 445 10.95 13.54 2.18
CA PRO A 445 10.72 12.83 0.94
C PRO A 445 9.51 11.89 1.06
N PRO A 446 8.56 11.92 0.11
CA PRO A 446 7.49 10.94 0.04
C PRO A 446 8.03 9.50 -0.07
N PHE A 447 9.11 9.31 -0.84
CA PHE A 447 9.74 8.01 -1.05
C PHE A 447 11.15 7.99 -0.46
N VAL A 448 11.41 6.98 0.37
CA VAL A 448 12.77 6.52 0.69
C VAL A 448 12.95 5.15 0.07
N ILE A 449 14.01 5.00 -0.72
CA ILE A 449 14.38 3.74 -1.36
C ILE A 449 15.74 3.35 -0.83
N ASP A 450 15.75 2.38 0.07
CA ASP A 450 16.95 1.83 0.64
C ASP A 450 17.54 0.77 -0.28
N LEU A 451 18.70 1.07 -0.84
CA LEU A 451 19.43 0.22 -1.78
C LEU A 451 20.44 -0.69 -1.08
N GLN A 452 20.49 -0.67 0.26
CA GLN A 452 21.34 -1.50 1.10
C GLN A 452 20.45 -2.27 2.11
N PRO A 453 20.22 -3.57 1.95
CA PRO A 453 21.14 -4.53 1.33
C PRO A 453 20.77 -4.95 -0.09
N GLY A 454 19.74 -4.39 -0.70
CA GLY A 454 19.26 -4.84 -2.00
C GLY A 454 18.62 -3.76 -2.84
N SER A 455 18.89 -3.83 -4.14
CA SER A 455 18.36 -2.88 -5.12
C SER A 455 16.97 -3.23 -5.62
N ILE A 456 16.23 -2.21 -6.07
CA ILE A 456 14.94 -2.36 -6.75
C ILE A 456 15.11 -2.65 -8.25
N ARG A 457 14.11 -3.30 -8.84
CA ARG A 457 14.08 -3.65 -10.26
C ARG A 457 12.68 -3.44 -10.82
N SER A 458 12.59 -3.13 -12.12
CA SER A 458 11.34 -3.03 -12.90
C SER A 458 10.20 -2.33 -12.16
N CYS A 459 10.53 -1.24 -11.45
CA CYS A 459 9.56 -0.50 -10.64
C CYS A 459 8.97 0.64 -11.47
N ARG A 460 7.65 0.84 -11.34
CA ARG A 460 6.91 1.93 -11.96
C ARG A 460 6.11 2.67 -10.90
N PHE A 461 6.32 3.97 -10.80
CA PHE A 461 5.58 4.86 -9.93
C PHE A 461 4.85 5.91 -10.76
N ASP A 462 3.56 5.66 -10.97
CA ASP A 462 2.60 6.60 -11.54
C ASP A 462 1.80 7.20 -10.37
N CYS A 463 2.25 8.36 -9.92
CA CYS A 463 1.75 8.97 -8.72
C CYS A 463 1.83 10.49 -8.71
N HIS A 464 0.97 11.08 -7.90
CA HIS A 464 0.99 12.48 -7.52
C HIS A 464 1.62 12.61 -6.13
N CYS A 465 2.61 13.49 -5.98
CA CYS A 465 3.19 13.82 -4.68
C CYS A 465 2.65 15.16 -4.17
N GLU A 466 2.43 15.32 -2.86
CA GLU A 466 2.02 16.60 -2.23
C GLU A 466 2.44 16.64 -0.73
N PRO A 467 2.53 17.82 -0.07
CA PRO A 467 2.83 19.12 -0.64
C PRO A 467 4.31 19.45 -0.50
N SER A 468 4.83 20.09 -1.55
CA SER A 468 6.13 20.79 -1.58
C SER A 468 7.26 20.12 -0.80
N PRO A 469 7.62 18.86 -1.14
CA PRO A 469 8.67 18.16 -0.41
C PRO A 469 10.04 18.80 -0.70
N ALA A 470 10.98 18.64 0.23
CA ALA A 470 12.38 19.03 0.01
C ALA A 470 12.97 18.28 -1.18
N ARG A 471 12.72 16.96 -1.22
CA ARG A 471 12.93 16.11 -2.39
C ARG A 471 11.83 15.08 -2.59
N VAL A 472 11.64 14.58 -3.82
CA VAL A 472 10.57 13.61 -4.10
C VAL A 472 11.00 12.18 -3.77
N ILE A 473 12.22 11.81 -4.15
CA ILE A 473 12.79 10.48 -3.90
C ILE A 473 14.14 10.65 -3.22
N ASP A 474 14.32 9.93 -2.12
CA ASP A 474 15.61 9.75 -1.47
C ASP A 474 16.10 8.32 -1.71
N LEU A 475 17.22 8.17 -2.40
CA LEU A 475 17.91 6.90 -2.58
C LEU A 475 18.97 6.77 -1.48
N HIS A 476 18.85 5.78 -0.62
CA HIS A 476 19.83 5.55 0.42
C HIS A 476 20.86 4.50 0.00
N TYR A 477 22.14 4.87 0.04
CA TYR A 477 23.25 3.95 -0.19
C TYR A 477 24.55 4.51 0.42
N THR A 478 25.25 3.72 1.23
CA THR A 478 26.45 4.18 1.97
C THR A 478 27.75 3.50 1.54
N SER A 479 27.66 2.39 0.79
CA SER A 479 28.84 1.57 0.48
C SER A 479 29.71 2.15 -0.64
N ALA A 480 31.01 1.83 -0.60
CA ALA A 480 31.95 2.17 -1.67
C ALA A 480 31.58 1.44 -2.97
N GLY A 481 31.50 2.18 -4.09
CA GLY A 481 31.03 1.67 -5.37
C GLY A 481 29.65 2.21 -5.73
N TYR A 482 28.85 1.41 -6.42
CA TYR A 482 27.48 1.78 -6.78
C TYR A 482 26.49 0.62 -6.59
N SER A 483 25.25 0.96 -6.19
CA SER A 483 24.11 0.05 -6.32
C SER A 483 23.46 0.19 -7.70
N VAL A 484 22.78 -0.86 -8.20
CA VAL A 484 22.21 -0.89 -9.56
C VAL A 484 20.71 -1.02 -9.52
N ILE A 485 19.99 0.02 -9.92
CA ILE A 485 18.55 -0.03 -10.19
C ILE A 485 18.35 -0.48 -11.65
N GLN A 486 17.62 -1.58 -11.84
CA GLN A 486 17.35 -2.13 -13.18
C GLN A 486 15.92 -1.79 -13.62
N GLY A 487 15.74 -0.67 -14.33
CA GLY A 487 14.43 -0.21 -14.78
C GLY A 487 13.65 0.48 -13.66
N LEU A 488 13.57 1.80 -13.77
CA LEU A 488 12.76 2.68 -12.92
C LEU A 488 11.96 3.62 -13.82
N LYS A 489 10.64 3.54 -13.74
CA LYS A 489 9.74 4.48 -14.41
C LYS A 489 9.05 5.36 -13.38
N LEU A 490 9.22 6.66 -13.51
CA LEU A 490 8.58 7.68 -12.70
C LEU A 490 7.67 8.49 -13.61
N ASP A 491 6.36 8.34 -13.44
CA ASP A 491 5.35 9.17 -14.09
C ASP A 491 4.75 10.07 -12.99
N LEU A 492 5.31 11.27 -12.83
CA LEU A 492 4.91 12.20 -11.77
C LEU A 492 3.89 13.21 -12.29
N LEU A 493 2.64 13.01 -11.89
CA LEU A 493 1.48 13.78 -12.34
C LEU A 493 1.25 14.98 -11.43
N ASN A 494 1.76 16.18 -11.74
CA ASN A 494 1.27 17.36 -11.03
C ASN A 494 1.39 18.65 -11.83
N ALA A 495 0.30 19.44 -11.88
CA ALA A 495 0.34 20.87 -12.14
C ALA A 495 0.30 21.61 -10.80
N ASN A 496 1.43 22.23 -10.42
CA ASN A 496 1.62 23.15 -9.28
C ASN A 496 2.41 22.66 -8.04
N GLN A 497 3.30 21.66 -8.13
CA GLN A 497 4.28 21.45 -7.05
C GLN A 497 5.37 22.51 -7.05
N THR A 498 5.76 22.94 -5.84
CA THR A 498 7.01 23.66 -5.59
C THR A 498 7.97 22.70 -4.90
N ILE A 499 8.98 22.21 -5.60
CA ILE A 499 10.02 21.38 -4.98
C ILE A 499 11.01 22.31 -4.30
N GLN A 500 11.34 22.02 -3.04
CA GLN A 500 12.12 22.96 -2.24
C GLN A 500 13.62 22.88 -2.52
N ASP A 501 14.14 21.70 -2.92
CA ASP A 501 15.58 21.51 -3.19
C ASP A 501 15.87 20.68 -4.45
N GLU A 502 15.39 19.44 -4.53
CA GLU A 502 15.78 18.52 -5.61
C GLU A 502 14.75 17.42 -5.87
N PHE A 503 14.77 16.77 -7.03
CA PHE A 503 13.79 15.72 -7.31
C PHE A 503 14.23 14.38 -6.72
N ILE A 504 15.41 13.92 -7.14
CA ILE A 504 15.98 12.63 -6.79
C ILE A 504 17.33 12.90 -6.14
N GLY A 505 17.42 12.58 -4.86
CA GLY A 505 18.65 12.73 -4.08
C GLY A 505 19.25 11.38 -3.68
N ILE A 506 20.53 11.39 -3.32
CA ILE A 506 21.18 10.26 -2.64
C ILE A 506 21.56 10.68 -1.22
N THR A 507 21.26 9.82 -0.25
CA THR A 507 21.73 9.93 1.13
C THR A 507 22.70 8.79 1.44
N GLY A 508 23.76 9.08 2.20
CA GLY A 508 24.77 8.09 2.61
C GLY A 508 26.12 8.17 1.89
N GLY A 509 26.21 8.91 0.77
CA GLY A 509 27.46 9.22 0.07
C GLY A 509 27.98 8.12 -0.88
N GLY A 510 27.25 7.03 -1.08
CA GLY A 510 27.52 6.05 -2.14
C GLY A 510 26.96 6.50 -3.49
N LYS A 511 27.30 5.77 -4.58
CA LYS A 511 26.79 6.07 -5.92
C LYS A 511 25.62 5.17 -6.32
N VAL A 512 24.79 5.62 -7.25
CA VAL A 512 23.69 4.82 -7.79
C VAL A 512 23.74 4.79 -9.32
N ARG A 513 23.73 3.58 -9.87
CA ARG A 513 23.53 3.34 -11.29
C ARG A 513 22.08 3.04 -11.56
N ILE A 514 21.49 3.71 -12.54
CA ILE A 514 20.12 3.45 -12.99
C ILE A 514 20.17 3.11 -14.48
N ASP A 515 19.76 1.88 -14.80
CA ASP A 515 19.66 1.39 -16.18
C ASP A 515 18.24 1.61 -16.70
N ASN A 516 18.16 2.21 -17.88
CA ASN A 516 16.94 2.53 -18.62
C ASN A 516 15.89 3.30 -17.76
N PRO A 517 16.27 4.37 -17.04
CA PRO A 517 15.29 5.16 -16.31
C PRO A 517 14.38 5.91 -17.28
N ILE A 518 13.09 5.94 -16.97
CA ILE A 518 12.13 6.86 -17.58
C ILE A 518 11.65 7.79 -16.47
N VAL A 519 11.94 9.08 -16.61
CA VAL A 519 11.52 10.10 -15.64
C VAL A 519 10.68 11.13 -16.37
N GLU A 520 9.39 11.15 -16.08
CA GLU A 520 8.43 12.09 -16.64
C GLU A 520 7.84 12.94 -15.52
N VAL A 521 8.04 14.26 -15.62
CA VAL A 521 7.42 15.25 -14.75
C VAL A 521 6.42 16.05 -15.59
N ALA A 522 5.14 15.94 -15.28
CA ALA A 522 4.09 16.53 -16.12
C ALA A 522 4.01 18.07 -16.01
N SER A 523 4.25 18.65 -14.83
CA SER A 523 4.30 20.10 -14.62
C SER A 523 5.03 20.46 -13.31
N LEU A 524 5.54 21.70 -13.24
CA LEU A 524 6.28 22.27 -12.10
C LEU A 524 5.92 23.74 -11.97
N ALA A 525 5.52 24.19 -10.78
CA ALA A 525 5.30 25.62 -10.53
C ALA A 525 6.64 26.37 -10.41
N ALA A 526 7.58 25.77 -9.68
CA ALA A 526 8.97 26.21 -9.58
C ALA A 526 9.83 25.00 -9.19
N ALA A 527 11.02 24.90 -9.79
CA ALA A 527 12.02 23.90 -9.42
C ALA A 527 13.40 24.54 -9.35
N PRO A 528 14.26 24.10 -8.42
CA PRO A 528 15.65 24.55 -8.37
C PRO A 528 16.40 24.15 -9.64
N ALA A 529 17.33 25.01 -10.07
CA ALA A 529 18.09 24.80 -11.30
C ALA A 529 19.13 23.68 -11.14
N ASN A 530 19.29 22.83 -12.16
CA ASN A 530 20.24 21.69 -12.17
C ASN A 530 20.05 20.70 -10.99
N LYS A 531 18.80 20.37 -10.66
CA LYS A 531 18.45 19.61 -9.44
C LYS A 531 17.47 18.45 -9.67
N VAL A 532 17.36 17.92 -10.88
CA VAL A 532 16.60 16.67 -11.10
C VAL A 532 17.29 15.51 -10.38
N PHE A 533 18.62 15.40 -10.49
CA PHE A 533 19.44 14.44 -9.78
C PHE A 533 20.49 15.17 -8.94
N TYR A 534 20.64 14.80 -7.66
CA TYR A 534 21.58 15.48 -6.76
C TYR A 534 22.29 14.58 -5.73
N PRO A 535 23.62 14.73 -5.54
CA PRO A 535 24.53 15.43 -6.44
C PRO A 535 24.69 14.60 -7.74
N PRO A 536 24.74 15.22 -8.93
CA PRO A 536 24.79 14.48 -10.21
C PRO A 536 25.99 13.54 -10.32
N ALA A 537 27.14 13.90 -9.73
CA ALA A 537 28.36 13.10 -9.73
C ALA A 537 28.24 11.74 -9.00
N ASP A 538 27.17 11.52 -8.24
CA ASP A 538 26.86 10.26 -7.57
C ASP A 538 25.90 9.38 -8.39
N PHE A 539 25.45 9.85 -9.55
CA PHE A 539 24.59 9.10 -10.46
C PHE A 539 25.34 8.61 -11.70
N ILE A 540 25.06 7.37 -12.07
CA ILE A 540 25.39 6.76 -13.36
C ILE A 540 24.07 6.47 -14.07
N LEU A 541 23.76 7.18 -15.15
CA LEU A 541 22.52 7.02 -15.89
C LEU A 541 22.82 6.40 -17.25
N ARG A 542 22.21 5.24 -17.55
CA ARG A 542 22.38 4.55 -18.83
C ARG A 542 21.05 4.45 -19.55
N ASP A 543 21.05 4.85 -20.81
CA ASP A 543 19.89 4.86 -21.71
C ASP A 543 18.68 5.57 -21.08
N ALA A 544 18.95 6.71 -20.43
CA ALA A 544 17.97 7.50 -19.72
C ALA A 544 17.00 8.21 -20.67
N ASP A 545 15.73 8.30 -20.27
CA ASP A 545 14.71 9.13 -20.90
C ASP A 545 14.13 10.11 -19.86
N ILE A 546 14.61 11.35 -19.87
CA ILE A 546 14.25 12.35 -18.85
C ILE A 546 13.46 13.47 -19.51
N ASN A 547 12.20 13.59 -19.13
CA ASN A 547 11.28 14.63 -19.56
C ASN A 547 10.85 15.47 -18.36
N VAL A 548 11.22 16.75 -18.34
CA VAL A 548 10.81 17.70 -17.30
C VAL A 548 10.33 18.99 -17.94
N PRO A 549 9.35 19.70 -17.36
CA PRO A 549 8.66 20.81 -18.01
C PRO A 549 9.55 22.06 -18.17
N LEU A 550 10.63 22.19 -17.38
CA LEU A 550 11.52 23.36 -17.33
C LEU A 550 12.96 22.97 -17.68
N GLU A 551 13.52 23.51 -18.77
CA GLU A 551 14.92 23.22 -19.18
C GLU A 551 15.91 23.59 -18.08
N ALA A 552 15.66 24.66 -17.33
CA ALA A 552 16.53 25.13 -16.25
C ALA A 552 16.68 24.12 -15.09
N ALA A 553 15.72 23.21 -14.90
CA ALA A 553 15.79 22.20 -13.85
C ALA A 553 16.72 21.03 -14.20
N LEU A 554 16.88 20.73 -15.50
CA LEU A 554 17.71 19.63 -15.99
C LEU A 554 19.17 19.81 -15.56
N ASN A 555 19.78 18.73 -15.09
CA ASN A 555 21.23 18.68 -14.87
C ASN A 555 22.01 18.75 -16.19
N ASP A 556 23.24 19.25 -16.14
CA ASP A 556 24.20 19.06 -17.24
C ASP A 556 24.66 17.59 -17.26
N PRO A 557 24.56 16.88 -18.39
CA PRO A 557 25.06 15.51 -18.52
C PRO A 557 26.54 15.33 -18.18
N ASP A 558 27.36 16.36 -18.34
CA ASP A 558 28.79 16.31 -18.00
C ASP A 558 29.04 16.32 -16.48
N ASP A 559 28.05 16.70 -15.66
CA ASP A 559 28.14 16.68 -14.20
C ASP A 559 27.92 15.27 -13.60
N PHE A 560 27.42 14.32 -14.39
CA PHE A 560 27.18 12.95 -13.94
C PHE A 560 28.48 12.13 -13.92
N ALA A 561 28.50 11.05 -13.13
CA ALA A 561 29.61 10.10 -13.20
C ALA A 561 29.68 9.40 -14.57
N GLU A 562 28.51 9.12 -15.15
CA GLU A 562 28.32 8.63 -16.51
C GLU A 562 26.87 8.94 -16.93
N PHE A 563 26.68 9.42 -18.16
CA PHE A 563 25.36 9.69 -18.72
C PHE A 563 25.26 9.22 -20.17
N SER A 564 24.25 8.40 -20.47
CA SER A 564 23.79 8.14 -21.84
C SER A 564 22.26 8.21 -21.89
N GLY A 565 21.71 8.66 -23.02
CA GLY A 565 20.27 8.74 -23.24
C GLY A 565 19.81 10.08 -23.81
N GLN A 566 18.61 10.49 -23.45
CA GLN A 566 17.97 11.70 -23.94
C GLN A 566 17.34 12.53 -22.82
N THR A 567 17.25 13.82 -23.06
CA THR A 567 16.49 14.77 -22.24
C THR A 567 15.52 15.54 -23.12
N TYR A 568 14.36 15.90 -22.58
CA TYR A 568 13.38 16.75 -23.24
C TYR A 568 12.82 17.78 -22.26
N ALA A 569 12.70 19.02 -22.74
CA ALA A 569 12.07 20.13 -22.01
C ALA A 569 10.98 20.79 -22.87
N PRO A 570 9.69 20.68 -22.50
CA PRO A 570 8.57 21.31 -23.20
C PRO A 570 8.61 22.84 -23.27
N ASP A 571 9.11 23.53 -22.24
CA ASP A 571 9.17 25.00 -22.19
C ASP A 571 10.04 25.61 -23.29
N THR A 572 11.13 24.93 -23.66
CA THR A 572 12.01 25.33 -24.77
C THR A 572 11.85 24.46 -26.00
N GLN A 573 11.01 23.43 -25.93
CA GLN A 573 10.80 22.39 -26.95
C GLN A 573 12.10 21.73 -27.43
N ARG A 574 13.11 21.64 -26.55
CA ARG A 574 14.42 21.09 -26.90
C ARG A 574 14.53 19.64 -26.47
N LYS A 575 14.87 18.79 -27.44
CA LYS A 575 15.30 17.42 -27.21
C LYS A 575 16.81 17.29 -27.43
N LYS A 576 17.53 16.70 -26.48
CA LYS A 576 18.98 16.51 -26.53
C LYS A 576 19.32 15.04 -26.31
N TYR A 577 20.32 14.53 -27.03
CA TYR A 577 20.77 13.14 -27.01
C TYR A 577 22.26 13.11 -26.63
N TYR A 578 22.65 12.14 -25.81
CA TYR A 578 23.99 12.05 -25.20
C TYR A 578 24.47 10.60 -25.15
N GLY A 579 25.79 10.40 -25.25
CA GLY A 579 26.38 9.06 -25.32
C GLY A 579 26.07 8.30 -26.62
N VAL A 580 25.44 8.95 -27.59
CA VAL A 580 25.19 8.44 -28.93
C VAL A 580 26.36 8.82 -29.83
N VAL A 581 26.91 7.89 -30.60
CA VAL A 581 27.91 8.20 -31.63
C VAL A 581 27.23 9.03 -32.73
N HIS A 582 27.42 10.34 -32.66
CA HIS A 582 27.12 11.25 -33.77
C HIS A 582 28.27 11.18 -34.78
N ILE A 583 28.00 10.67 -35.98
CA ILE A 583 28.92 10.82 -37.11
C ILE A 583 28.72 12.25 -37.63
N PHE A 584 29.62 13.16 -37.26
CA PHE A 584 29.70 14.49 -37.87
C PHE A 584 30.21 14.34 -39.30
N MET A 585 29.47 14.87 -40.27
CA MET A 585 30.01 15.16 -41.59
C MET A 585 29.87 16.67 -41.82
N GLU A 586 30.98 17.38 -41.90
CA GLU A 586 31.00 18.78 -42.33
C GLU A 586 30.50 18.87 -43.77
N SER A 587 29.43 19.61 -44.01
CA SER A 587 29.21 20.21 -45.32
C SER A 587 29.92 21.56 -45.33
N GLY A 588 30.69 21.81 -46.38
CA GLY A 588 31.33 23.11 -46.57
C GLY A 588 30.29 24.21 -46.58
N GLY A 589 30.27 25.04 -45.54
CA GLY A 589 29.81 26.43 -45.60
C GLY A 589 28.49 26.78 -44.92
N GLU A 590 27.64 25.86 -44.47
CA GLU A 590 26.38 26.22 -43.78
C GLU A 590 26.08 25.30 -42.58
N SER A 591 25.77 25.92 -41.44
CA SER A 591 25.44 25.23 -40.18
C SER A 591 24.07 24.55 -40.27
N LEU A 592 24.04 23.23 -40.48
CA LEU A 592 22.80 22.44 -40.42
C LEU A 592 22.58 21.87 -39.01
N ASN A 593 21.37 22.08 -38.49
CA ASN A 593 20.91 21.53 -37.22
C ASN A 593 20.61 20.03 -37.36
N LYS A 594 21.27 19.24 -36.50
CA LYS A 594 20.89 17.92 -35.94
C LYS A 594 19.94 17.05 -36.79
N VAL A 595 20.48 16.10 -37.56
CA VAL A 595 19.72 15.05 -38.27
C VAL A 595 19.95 13.69 -37.60
N GLY A 596 18.87 13.00 -37.23
CA GLY A 596 18.91 11.59 -36.82
C GLY A 596 18.84 10.65 -38.03
N LEU A 597 19.59 9.53 -38.01
CA LEU A 597 19.60 8.52 -39.09
C LEU A 597 18.78 7.28 -38.72
N ARG A 598 18.00 6.73 -39.65
CA ARG A 598 17.26 5.46 -39.54
C ARG A 598 17.62 4.51 -40.68
N TRP A 599 17.78 3.21 -40.40
CA TRP A 599 17.95 2.17 -41.42
C TRP A 599 16.59 1.69 -41.94
N ASN A 600 16.36 1.71 -43.25
CA ASN A 600 15.07 1.32 -43.86
C ASN A 600 15.04 -0.09 -44.47
N GLY A 601 16.03 -0.93 -44.18
CA GLY A 601 16.18 -2.27 -44.76
C GLY A 601 17.06 -2.32 -46.03
N SER A 602 17.48 -1.17 -46.58
CA SER A 602 18.41 -1.11 -47.72
C SER A 602 19.42 0.04 -47.67
N ARG A 603 19.11 1.13 -46.96
CA ARG A 603 19.98 2.31 -46.78
C ARG A 603 19.69 3.03 -45.46
N TYR A 604 20.65 3.85 -45.02
CA TYR A 604 20.41 4.84 -43.97
C TYR A 604 19.73 6.09 -44.56
N VAL A 605 18.66 6.56 -43.92
CA VAL A 605 17.87 7.75 -44.29
C VAL A 605 17.82 8.71 -43.10
N GLY A 606 18.06 10.00 -43.36
CA GLY A 606 17.93 11.07 -42.37
C GLY A 606 16.52 11.65 -42.38
N TRP A 607 16.04 12.08 -41.21
CA TRP A 607 14.78 12.82 -41.09
C TRP A 607 15.08 14.28 -40.73
N ASP A 608 14.51 15.20 -41.51
CA ASP A 608 14.60 16.65 -41.26
C ASP A 608 13.22 17.12 -40.81
N ASP A 609 13.14 17.58 -39.55
CA ASP A 609 11.88 17.83 -38.85
C ASP A 609 11.13 19.08 -39.37
N ALA A 610 11.73 19.85 -40.28
CA ALA A 610 11.14 21.08 -40.81
C ALA A 610 10.08 20.85 -41.90
N ASP A 611 10.19 19.77 -42.71
CA ASP A 611 9.44 19.66 -43.97
C ASP A 611 8.67 18.34 -44.16
N GLY A 612 8.91 17.32 -43.33
CA GLY A 612 8.23 16.01 -43.43
C GLY A 612 8.56 15.18 -44.68
N LEU A 613 9.62 15.54 -45.43
CA LEU A 613 10.02 14.85 -46.65
C LEU A 613 11.12 13.80 -46.39
N GLU A 614 10.93 12.57 -46.86
CA GLU A 614 12.00 11.57 -46.91
C GLU A 614 13.04 11.97 -47.97
N ARG A 615 14.28 12.20 -47.55
CA ARG A 615 15.40 12.41 -48.47
C ARG A 615 16.43 11.32 -48.29
N ALA A 616 16.85 10.72 -49.41
CA ALA A 616 17.94 9.75 -49.43
C ALA A 616 19.26 10.50 -49.19
N PHE A 617 19.97 10.18 -48.11
CA PHE A 617 21.17 10.91 -47.69
C PHE A 617 22.49 10.11 -47.81
N LEU A 618 22.47 8.94 -48.46
CA LEU A 618 23.71 8.31 -48.95
C LEU A 618 24.00 8.79 -50.38
N HIS A 619 25.14 9.46 -50.52
CA HIS A 619 25.63 10.11 -51.72
C HIS A 619 25.87 9.15 -52.91
N ASN A 620 26.01 9.76 -54.09
CA ASN A 620 25.33 9.41 -55.35
C ASN A 620 26.04 8.40 -56.27
N GLN A 621 27.00 7.57 -55.80
CA GLN A 621 27.65 6.59 -56.69
C GLN A 621 27.92 5.24 -56.02
N VAL A 622 27.19 4.23 -56.49
CA VAL A 622 27.50 2.81 -56.31
C VAL A 622 28.25 2.37 -57.57
N VAL A 623 29.46 1.83 -57.41
CA VAL A 623 30.30 1.42 -58.55
C VAL A 623 30.85 0.02 -58.33
N SER A 624 31.22 -0.67 -59.41
CA SER A 624 31.87 -1.98 -59.31
C SER A 624 33.36 -1.82 -59.06
N SER A 625 33.97 -2.89 -58.55
CA SER A 625 35.43 -3.02 -58.37
C SER A 625 36.29 -2.55 -59.56
N ALA A 626 35.81 -2.74 -60.79
CA ALA A 626 36.51 -2.33 -62.02
C ALA A 626 36.73 -0.80 -62.11
N VAL A 627 35.82 -0.01 -61.53
CA VAL A 627 35.86 1.46 -61.60
C VAL A 627 36.97 2.05 -60.72
N PHE A 628 37.37 1.36 -59.65
CA PHE A 628 38.48 1.79 -58.79
C PHE A 628 39.85 1.55 -59.44
N ASN A 629 39.98 0.52 -60.29
CA ASN A 629 41.25 0.20 -60.96
C ASN A 629 41.56 1.12 -62.15
N ASP A 630 40.54 1.68 -62.80
CA ASP A 630 40.72 2.56 -63.97
C ASP A 630 41.03 4.00 -63.54
N ILE A 631 42.30 4.40 -63.64
CA ILE A 631 42.77 5.74 -63.27
C ILE A 631 42.10 6.88 -64.06
N SER A 632 41.51 6.59 -65.22
CA SER A 632 40.82 7.56 -66.08
C SER A 632 39.34 7.77 -65.71
N SER A 633 38.79 6.93 -64.83
CA SER A 633 37.40 6.99 -64.38
C SER A 633 37.02 8.33 -63.76
N ASN A 634 35.75 8.73 -63.89
CA ASN A 634 35.22 9.97 -63.31
C ASN A 634 35.21 9.97 -61.77
N VAL A 635 35.09 8.78 -61.14
CA VAL A 635 35.29 8.57 -59.70
C VAL A 635 36.71 9.02 -59.30
N ASN A 636 37.67 8.83 -60.21
CA ASN A 636 39.08 9.20 -60.09
C ASN A 636 39.42 10.59 -60.65
N THR A 637 38.50 11.42 -61.20
CA THR A 637 38.92 12.65 -61.93
C THR A 637 38.15 13.97 -61.69
N PHE A 638 37.06 14.05 -60.90
CA PHE A 638 36.42 15.36 -60.60
C PHE A 638 36.46 15.76 -59.11
N GLY A 639 37.17 16.83 -58.73
CA GLY A 639 37.13 17.41 -57.36
C GLY A 639 38.10 16.81 -56.30
N LYS A 640 39.23 16.25 -56.75
CA LYS A 640 40.45 15.87 -55.99
C LYS A 640 40.31 15.10 -54.66
N PHE A 641 40.13 13.77 -54.82
CA PHE A 641 40.75 12.64 -54.11
C PHE A 641 40.74 12.51 -52.57
N GLN A 642 40.74 13.57 -51.76
CA GLN A 642 40.77 13.41 -50.30
C GLN A 642 39.35 13.30 -49.74
N GLY A 643 39.07 12.21 -49.00
CA GLY A 643 37.81 12.02 -48.29
C GLY A 643 36.61 11.55 -49.13
N LYS A 644 36.83 11.09 -50.37
CA LYS A 644 35.76 10.53 -51.19
C LYS A 644 35.42 9.10 -50.75
N PHE A 645 34.23 8.93 -50.20
CA PHE A 645 33.66 7.62 -49.87
C PHE A 645 32.73 7.15 -50.99
N VAL A 646 32.95 5.92 -51.47
CA VAL A 646 32.15 5.27 -52.52
C VAL A 646 31.78 3.86 -52.05
N TRP A 647 30.65 3.33 -52.51
CA TRP A 647 30.25 1.96 -52.22
C TRP A 647 30.71 1.00 -53.32
N ASP A 648 31.52 0.01 -52.96
CA ASP A 648 31.88 -1.09 -53.86
C ASP A 648 30.75 -2.13 -53.87
N ALA A 649 30.01 -2.18 -54.97
CA ALA A 649 28.95 -3.16 -55.17
C ALA A 649 29.47 -4.61 -55.27
N SER A 650 30.73 -4.81 -55.67
CA SER A 650 31.32 -6.14 -55.82
C SER A 650 31.64 -6.79 -54.49
N THR A 651 32.02 -6.01 -53.47
CA THR A 651 32.39 -6.52 -52.14
C THR A 651 31.40 -6.14 -51.05
N SER A 652 30.41 -5.30 -51.36
CA SER A 652 29.43 -4.76 -50.40
C SER A 652 30.10 -4.05 -49.22
N LYS A 653 31.14 -3.25 -49.52
CA LYS A 653 31.93 -2.53 -48.52
C LYS A 653 32.15 -1.07 -48.94
N PRO A 654 32.28 -0.15 -47.97
CA PRO A 654 32.70 1.21 -48.24
C PRO A 654 34.20 1.28 -48.50
N VAL A 655 34.60 2.10 -49.47
CA VAL A 655 36.00 2.35 -49.82
C VAL A 655 36.28 3.85 -49.96
N PHE A 656 37.52 4.25 -49.67
CA PHE A 656 37.99 5.63 -49.84
C PHE A 656 39.42 5.68 -50.39
N SER A 657 39.79 6.75 -51.08
CA SER A 657 41.16 6.90 -51.59
C SER A 657 42.15 7.27 -50.48
N SER A 658 43.31 6.62 -50.46
CA SER A 658 44.36 6.78 -49.44
C SER A 658 45.12 8.11 -49.51
N GLY A 659 44.92 8.90 -50.57
CA GLY A 659 45.50 10.23 -50.64
C GLY A 659 45.07 10.99 -51.87
N SER A 660 45.73 12.11 -52.13
CA SER A 660 45.19 13.14 -53.02
C SER A 660 45.64 13.09 -54.50
N THR A 661 46.24 12.00 -54.99
CA THR A 661 46.79 11.90 -56.35
C THR A 661 46.26 10.68 -57.13
N PRO A 662 46.13 10.76 -58.47
CA PRO A 662 45.79 9.60 -59.31
C PRO A 662 46.76 8.45 -59.05
N GLY A 663 46.23 7.23 -58.91
CA GLY A 663 47.03 6.02 -58.62
C GLY A 663 47.22 5.71 -57.13
N HIS A 664 46.73 6.56 -56.22
CA HIS A 664 46.68 6.19 -54.81
C HIS A 664 45.68 5.07 -54.55
N ALA A 665 46.10 4.14 -53.68
CA ALA A 665 45.30 2.98 -53.32
C ALA A 665 43.95 3.40 -52.71
N TRP A 666 42.89 2.71 -53.09
CA TRP A 666 41.61 2.73 -52.42
C TRP A 666 41.64 1.74 -51.26
N ILE A 667 41.20 2.17 -50.08
CA ILE A 667 41.29 1.43 -48.83
C ILE A 667 39.88 1.20 -48.29
N TYR A 668 39.63 0.03 -47.71
CA TYR A 668 38.41 -0.23 -46.93
C TYR A 668 38.45 0.52 -45.59
N ALA A 669 37.31 0.62 -44.92
CA ALA A 669 37.22 1.24 -43.59
C ALA A 669 38.11 0.57 -42.52
N ASP A 670 38.52 -0.70 -42.71
CA ASP A 670 39.42 -1.43 -41.81
C ASP A 670 40.92 -1.16 -42.06
N GLY A 671 41.25 -0.28 -43.00
CA GLY A 671 42.63 0.11 -43.32
C GLY A 671 43.34 -0.81 -44.32
N THR A 672 42.69 -1.87 -44.79
CA THR A 672 43.26 -2.75 -45.82
C THR A 672 43.08 -2.19 -47.22
N THR A 673 44.10 -2.34 -48.07
CA THR A 673 44.04 -1.89 -49.47
C THR A 673 43.02 -2.70 -50.24
N ALA A 674 41.98 -2.04 -50.74
CA ALA A 674 40.96 -2.61 -51.61
C ALA A 674 41.47 -2.73 -53.06
N TYR A 675 41.95 -1.63 -53.61
CA TYR A 675 42.37 -1.52 -55.03
C TYR A 675 43.52 -0.53 -55.16
N THR A 676 44.41 -0.72 -56.14
CA THR A 676 45.41 0.29 -56.51
C THR A 676 45.26 0.58 -57.99
N PRO A 677 44.80 1.78 -58.38
CA PRO A 677 44.60 2.11 -59.78
C PRO A 677 45.92 1.99 -60.56
N SER A 678 45.88 1.34 -61.72
CA SER A 678 47.06 1.09 -62.57
C SER A 678 46.98 1.85 -63.89
#